data_AF-A0A5N0TI55-F1
#
_entry.id   AF-A0A5N0TI55-F1
#
_cell.length_a   1.000
_cell.length_b   1.000
_cell.length_c   1.000
_cell.angle_alpha   90.00
_cell.angle_beta   90.00
_cell.angle_gamma   90.00
#
_symmetry.space_group_name_H-M   'P 1'
#
loop_
_entity.id
_entity.type
_entity.pdbx_description
1 polymer ?
#
loop_
_entity_poly.entity_id
_entity_poly.type
_entity_poly.pdbx_seq_one_letter_code
_entity_poly.pdbx_strand_id
1 'polypeptide(L)'
;MKHGLLFLTLLALALQWVGGSPAQAREYERERPPRQLTAEQAATAAANYQQYCALCHGDDRQGHVNDHAPSLRSQSLFESGVPHAILRPLSYGREGTPMGGYLDEVGGPLTLDEAWDLTYWLFWESGAERVKLSEDPVPGDITRGAAVYRQHCADCHGVDGEGVTAPALANPSALAHNKDEFIRYAIEKGRQDTPMPAFEGVLAAADIDNVTAYIRSLAKDPAGERPALRALPTPDQYVLNPDQPDPEFELRDGRYVTAPELHAAMVAKKRLVLLDTRVTSVWQRAHIEGAVPFPYYTDLAAKVETLPRDAQIVAYCSCPRAAADYIIDQLAGLGYTRTAVLYEGIFGWMNQGFPVVRAELGGQAAAASPAVLPGLAADLVNHYDFDHPLADDPGQETDLGLSGTSLWLVNGGADMRVDDAAWPGAGRALQTRQVNPESEGNDDWKAGVYAEGGVTTLNAFNAAQAITLMGWVKPTGAHPGMNTTSAEPGDRFGSVGLFGILSGTSEGHLVRALVEIITVNDTLRLVALGRREDEGTSLLLAAPGDWQAYLPRDRWTHVAATFDYDAGEMALFINGEAIDAEYTTAGDPWAVDGPPKPDLSSATDPRGIKIGGSYPQNTLERNPFNGRFDDLMFFNRALTVDEVRAQYRQFVEPAHPTH
;
A
#
# COMPACT_ATOMS: atom_id res chain seq x y z
N MET A 1 -77.88 3.32 -38.32
CA MET A 1 -77.62 4.56 -37.56
C MET A 1 -76.11 4.60 -37.32
N LYS A 2 -75.35 5.17 -38.29
CA LYS A 2 -74.52 6.41 -38.19
C LYS A 2 -73.44 6.33 -37.09
N HIS A 3 -72.15 6.05 -37.36
CA HIS A 3 -71.06 6.80 -38.06
C HIS A 3 -70.23 7.75 -37.16
N GLY A 4 -68.89 7.69 -37.30
CA GLY A 4 -67.90 8.78 -37.09
C GLY A 4 -67.14 8.71 -35.74
N LEU A 5 -65.82 8.53 -35.61
CA LEU A 5 -64.60 8.95 -36.33
C LEU A 5 -64.14 10.41 -36.07
N LEU A 6 -63.09 10.53 -35.23
CA LEU A 6 -61.88 11.40 -35.26
C LEU A 6 -61.87 12.95 -35.12
N PHE A 7 -60.78 13.41 -34.45
CA PHE A 7 -60.04 14.70 -34.48
C PHE A 7 -60.67 15.94 -33.75
N LEU A 8 -59.98 16.84 -33.02
CA LEU A 8 -58.63 17.47 -33.12
C LEU A 8 -58.21 18.18 -31.78
N THR A 9 -56.93 18.05 -31.40
CA THR A 9 -55.95 19.02 -30.83
C THR A 9 -56.36 20.19 -29.90
N LEU A 10 -55.65 20.36 -28.76
CA LEU A 10 -54.72 21.49 -28.52
C LEU A 10 -53.85 21.34 -27.25
N LEU A 11 -52.61 21.77 -27.44
CA LEU A 11 -51.43 21.80 -26.58
C LEU A 11 -51.50 22.93 -25.54
N ALA A 12 -51.17 22.68 -24.26
CA ALA A 12 -50.61 23.72 -23.37
C ALA A 12 -49.94 23.11 -22.12
N LEU A 13 -48.69 23.53 -21.93
CA LEU A 13 -47.78 23.31 -20.80
C LEU A 13 -48.45 23.40 -19.42
N ALA A 14 -48.05 22.50 -18.52
CA ALA A 14 -47.66 22.88 -17.17
C ALA A 14 -46.55 21.96 -16.69
N LEU A 15 -45.32 22.47 -16.81
CA LEU A 15 -44.10 22.03 -16.14
C LEU A 15 -44.43 21.65 -14.68
N GLN A 16 -44.47 20.36 -14.36
CA GLN A 16 -44.46 19.95 -12.96
C GLN A 16 -43.04 20.15 -12.45
N TRP A 17 -42.90 21.21 -11.67
CA TRP A 17 -41.82 21.46 -10.72
C TRP A 17 -41.26 20.15 -10.15
N VAL A 18 -40.08 19.77 -10.60
CA VAL A 18 -39.12 19.02 -9.77
C VAL A 18 -38.49 20.07 -8.85
N GLY A 19 -39.27 20.53 -7.88
CA GLY A 19 -38.74 21.27 -6.74
C GLY A 19 -38.14 20.25 -5.79
N GLY A 20 -36.87 19.90 -6.00
CA GLY A 20 -36.08 19.31 -4.92
C GLY A 20 -36.15 20.27 -3.74
N SER A 21 -36.71 19.82 -2.63
CA SER A 21 -36.65 20.57 -1.38
C SER A 21 -35.20 20.96 -1.13
N PRO A 22 -34.88 22.23 -0.86
CA PRO A 22 -33.54 22.57 -0.41
C PRO A 22 -33.25 21.71 0.82
N ALA A 23 -32.14 20.98 0.80
CA ALA A 23 -31.70 20.19 1.94
C ALA A 23 -31.68 21.12 3.16
N GLN A 24 -32.50 20.82 4.17
CA GLN A 24 -32.43 21.56 5.43
C GLN A 24 -31.03 21.34 6.00
N ALA A 25 -30.35 22.43 6.29
CA ALA A 25 -29.06 22.41 6.97
C ALA A 25 -29.18 21.58 8.25
N ARG A 26 -28.26 20.64 8.46
CA ARG A 26 -28.27 19.78 9.64
C ARG A 26 -27.89 20.64 10.85
N GLU A 27 -28.82 20.76 11.81
CA GLU A 27 -28.54 21.46 13.06
C GLU A 27 -27.80 20.54 14.03
N TYR A 28 -26.67 21.00 14.55
CA TYR A 28 -25.89 20.31 15.57
C TYR A 28 -26.25 20.85 16.96
N GLU A 29 -26.50 19.95 17.92
CA GLU A 29 -26.69 20.33 19.33
C GLU A 29 -25.41 20.94 19.89
N ARG A 30 -25.52 21.98 20.73
CA ARG A 30 -24.35 22.55 21.42
C ARG A 30 -23.91 21.66 22.58
N GLU A 31 -22.60 21.52 22.75
CA GLU A 31 -21.97 20.88 23.90
C GLU A 31 -21.43 21.94 24.88
N ARG A 32 -21.25 21.56 26.15
CA ARG A 32 -20.63 22.43 27.14
C ARG A 32 -19.22 22.82 26.69
N PRO A 33 -18.79 24.07 26.96
CA PRO A 33 -17.44 24.49 26.66
C PRO A 33 -16.42 23.66 27.45
N PRO A 34 -15.17 23.59 26.98
CA PRO A 34 -14.11 22.92 27.69
C PRO A 34 -13.76 23.67 28.98
N ARG A 35 -12.79 23.13 29.74
CA ARG A 35 -12.26 23.79 30.93
C ARG A 35 -11.86 25.25 30.62
N GLN A 36 -12.27 26.17 31.49
CA GLN A 36 -11.78 27.55 31.47
C GLN A 36 -10.39 27.62 32.08
N LEU A 37 -9.51 28.40 31.45
CA LEU A 37 -8.17 28.69 31.94
C LEU A 37 -8.21 29.85 32.94
N THR A 38 -7.32 29.83 33.92
CA THR A 38 -7.02 31.05 34.69
C THR A 38 -6.30 32.07 33.80
N ALA A 39 -6.28 33.34 34.21
CA ALA A 39 -5.57 34.38 33.49
C ALA A 39 -4.07 34.08 33.33
N GLU A 40 -3.45 33.45 34.33
CA GLU A 40 -2.06 33.03 34.29
C GLU A 40 -1.84 31.90 33.27
N GLN A 41 -2.68 30.87 33.30
CA GLN A 41 -2.61 29.76 32.34
C GLN A 41 -2.81 30.24 30.89
N ALA A 42 -3.77 31.13 30.66
CA ALA A 42 -4.00 31.72 29.33
C ALA A 42 -2.79 32.55 28.86
N ALA A 43 -2.15 33.31 29.76
CA ALA A 43 -0.96 34.08 29.44
C ALA A 43 0.23 33.17 29.09
N THR A 44 0.46 32.10 29.87
CA THR A 44 1.50 31.11 29.60
C THR A 44 1.25 30.38 28.28
N ALA A 45 0.01 29.94 28.03
CA ALA A 45 -0.37 29.30 26.77
C ALA A 45 -0.14 30.22 25.57
N ALA A 46 -0.53 31.50 25.66
CA ALA A 46 -0.27 32.48 24.61
C ALA A 46 1.23 32.66 24.35
N ALA A 47 2.05 32.74 25.41
CA ALA A 47 3.50 32.84 25.28
C ALA A 47 4.12 31.59 24.63
N ASN A 48 3.68 30.40 25.04
CA ASN A 48 4.11 29.12 24.47
C ASN A 48 3.73 29.04 22.98
N TYR A 49 2.54 29.49 22.59
CA TYR A 49 2.14 29.56 21.19
C TYR A 49 3.10 30.45 20.37
N GLN A 50 3.38 31.66 20.85
CA GLN A 50 4.26 32.61 20.18
C GLN A 50 5.69 32.07 20.06
N GLN A 51 6.16 31.36 21.09
CA GLN A 51 7.51 30.81 21.11
C GLN A 51 7.67 29.58 20.21
N TYR A 52 6.69 28.69 20.19
CA TYR A 52 6.86 27.35 19.61
C TYR A 52 6.08 27.13 18.30
N CYS A 53 4.97 27.84 18.07
CA CYS A 53 4.03 27.51 17.00
C CYS A 53 3.89 28.62 15.94
N ALA A 54 4.06 29.89 16.33
CA ALA A 54 3.82 31.03 15.46
C ALA A 54 4.70 31.07 14.20
N LEU A 55 5.90 30.47 14.23
CA LEU A 55 6.78 30.40 13.05
C LEU A 55 6.08 29.72 11.86
N CYS A 56 5.33 28.64 12.10
CA CYS A 56 4.65 27.89 11.04
C CYS A 56 3.17 28.26 10.92
N HIS A 57 2.49 28.41 12.06
CA HIS A 57 1.06 28.70 12.12
C HIS A 57 0.72 30.19 12.07
N GLY A 58 1.73 31.07 12.08
CA GLY A 58 1.60 32.52 12.06
C GLY A 58 1.29 33.15 13.41
N ASP A 59 1.69 34.42 13.59
CA ASP A 59 1.51 35.17 14.84
C ASP A 59 0.04 35.24 15.30
N ASP A 60 -0.89 35.24 14.34
CA ASP A 60 -2.33 35.30 14.56
C ASP A 60 -3.03 33.94 14.36
N ARG A 61 -2.27 32.82 14.29
CA ARG A 61 -2.80 31.45 14.07
C ARG A 61 -3.38 31.19 12.68
N GLN A 62 -3.17 32.09 11.74
CA GLN A 62 -3.79 32.07 10.41
C GLN A 62 -3.40 30.86 9.55
N GLY A 63 -2.28 30.20 9.86
CA GLY A 63 -1.75 29.08 9.09
C GLY A 63 -1.12 29.50 7.75
N HIS A 64 -0.59 28.52 7.05
CA HIS A 64 0.01 28.62 5.71
C HIS A 64 1.15 29.65 5.61
N VAL A 65 1.82 29.95 6.74
CA VAL A 65 2.98 30.84 6.78
C VAL A 65 4.24 30.11 6.34
N ASN A 66 4.45 28.89 6.83
CA ASN A 66 5.52 27.99 6.40
C ASN A 66 5.02 26.54 6.32
N ASP A 67 5.61 25.75 5.43
CA ASP A 67 5.46 24.29 5.32
C ASP A 67 4.01 23.78 5.29
N HIS A 68 3.10 24.53 4.67
CA HIS A 68 1.68 24.21 4.58
C HIS A 68 1.00 23.96 5.94
N ALA A 69 1.54 24.51 7.04
CA ALA A 69 0.98 24.33 8.37
C ALA A 69 -0.48 24.84 8.42
N PRO A 70 -1.45 24.06 8.94
CA PRO A 70 -2.86 24.43 8.87
C PRO A 70 -3.20 25.63 9.74
N SER A 71 -4.28 26.33 9.39
CA SER A 71 -4.85 27.39 10.24
C SER A 71 -5.33 26.83 11.58
N LEU A 72 -5.02 27.56 12.65
CA LEU A 72 -5.50 27.33 14.02
C LEU A 72 -6.48 28.45 14.45
N ARG A 73 -7.09 29.15 13.49
CA ARG A 73 -8.22 30.09 13.72
C ARG A 73 -9.58 29.50 13.35
N SER A 74 -9.61 28.47 12.51
CA SER A 74 -10.86 27.91 11.96
C SER A 74 -11.83 27.55 13.09
N GLN A 75 -12.96 28.26 13.16
CA GLN A 75 -13.98 28.01 14.15
C GLN A 75 -14.51 26.58 14.06
N SER A 76 -14.76 26.08 12.84
CA SER A 76 -15.27 24.72 12.64
C SER A 76 -14.32 23.64 13.17
N LEU A 77 -13.01 23.90 13.23
CA LEU A 77 -12.03 22.99 13.85
C LEU A 77 -12.25 22.86 15.34
N PHE A 78 -12.52 23.98 16.02
CA PHE A 78 -12.72 24.02 17.46
C PHE A 78 -14.14 23.68 17.88
N GLU A 79 -15.14 23.91 17.01
CA GLU A 79 -16.51 23.44 17.19
C GLU A 79 -16.53 21.91 17.27
N SER A 80 -15.79 21.22 16.39
CA SER A 80 -15.82 19.76 16.27
C SER A 80 -14.67 19.02 16.98
N GLY A 81 -13.59 19.72 17.40
CA GLY A 81 -12.28 19.07 17.62
C GLY A 81 -11.59 19.17 18.99
N VAL A 82 -12.22 19.62 20.07
CA VAL A 82 -11.52 19.75 21.38
C VAL A 82 -12.00 18.69 22.38
N PRO A 83 -11.10 17.82 22.91
CA PRO A 83 -9.64 18.05 23.04
C PRO A 83 -8.67 17.21 22.21
N HIS A 84 -9.03 16.01 21.74
CA HIS A 84 -8.03 15.07 21.20
C HIS A 84 -7.52 15.40 19.79
N ALA A 85 -8.30 16.09 18.95
CA ALA A 85 -7.92 16.36 17.57
C ALA A 85 -6.79 17.41 17.43
N ILE A 86 -6.59 18.23 18.47
CA ILE A 86 -5.51 19.24 18.55
C ILE A 86 -4.41 18.78 19.50
N LEU A 87 -4.79 18.28 20.68
CA LEU A 87 -3.84 17.88 21.71
C LEU A 87 -2.89 16.80 21.20
N ARG A 88 -3.39 15.76 20.52
CA ARG A 88 -2.50 14.67 20.07
C ARG A 88 -1.46 15.10 19.05
N PRO A 89 -1.83 15.80 17.96
CA PRO A 89 -0.84 16.36 17.04
C PRO A 89 0.13 17.34 17.71
N LEU A 90 -0.33 18.14 18.68
CA LEU A 90 0.55 19.01 19.46
C LEU A 90 1.53 18.19 20.29
N SER A 91 1.05 17.17 21.01
CA SER A 91 1.87 16.37 21.91
C SER A 91 2.86 15.47 21.18
N TYR A 92 2.42 14.74 20.16
CA TYR A 92 3.17 13.66 19.53
C TYR A 92 3.63 13.96 18.09
N GLY A 93 3.20 15.08 17.53
CA GLY A 93 3.49 15.46 16.16
C GLY A 93 2.62 14.73 15.13
N ARG A 94 2.95 14.95 13.86
CA ARG A 94 2.34 14.28 12.70
C ARG A 94 3.42 13.73 11.81
N GLU A 95 3.44 12.40 11.72
CA GLU A 95 4.32 11.66 10.82
C GLU A 95 4.14 12.12 9.37
N GLY A 96 5.24 12.20 8.62
CA GLY A 96 5.25 12.69 7.24
C GLY A 96 5.12 14.22 7.10
N THR A 97 5.10 14.98 8.21
CA THR A 97 5.03 16.46 8.16
C THR A 97 6.08 17.12 9.06
N PRO A 98 6.36 18.43 8.90
CA PRO A 98 7.23 19.18 9.81
C PRO A 98 6.66 19.42 11.22
N MET A 99 5.41 19.01 11.49
CA MET A 99 4.81 19.17 12.82
C MET A 99 5.36 18.11 13.80
N GLY A 100 6.43 18.47 14.52
CA GLY A 100 7.00 17.65 15.59
C GLY A 100 6.11 17.56 16.85
N GLY A 101 6.45 16.65 17.76
CA GLY A 101 5.79 16.55 19.06
C GLY A 101 6.36 17.58 20.06
N TYR A 102 5.48 18.32 20.72
CA TYR A 102 5.83 19.37 21.67
C TYR A 102 5.63 18.95 23.13
N LEU A 103 5.13 17.74 23.40
CA LEU A 103 5.07 17.20 24.76
C LEU A 103 6.46 16.77 25.23
N ASP A 104 6.79 17.10 26.47
CA ASP A 104 8.03 16.75 27.15
C ASP A 104 8.33 15.25 27.16
N GLU A 105 7.31 14.41 27.32
CA GLU A 105 7.40 12.94 27.24
C GLU A 105 7.97 12.43 25.90
N VAL A 106 7.86 13.22 24.83
CA VAL A 106 8.47 12.91 23.52
C VAL A 106 9.58 13.87 23.11
N GLY A 107 10.09 14.67 24.06
CA GLY A 107 11.23 15.57 23.86
C GLY A 107 10.87 16.99 23.43
N GLY A 108 9.59 17.36 23.50
CA GLY A 108 9.13 18.72 23.27
C GLY A 108 9.22 19.62 24.51
N PRO A 109 8.96 20.94 24.37
CA PRO A 109 9.19 21.89 25.44
C PRO A 109 8.01 22.07 26.41
N LEU A 110 6.86 21.43 26.16
CA LEU A 110 5.64 21.61 26.94
C LEU A 110 5.40 20.43 27.86
N THR A 111 5.10 20.68 29.13
CA THR A 111 4.50 19.67 30.00
C THR A 111 3.11 19.28 29.51
N LEU A 112 2.58 18.14 29.99
CA LEU A 112 1.22 17.72 29.66
C LEU A 112 0.18 18.81 30.01
N ASP A 113 0.32 19.44 31.17
CA ASP A 113 -0.57 20.51 31.61
C ASP A 113 -0.49 21.74 30.68
N GLU A 114 0.70 22.12 30.24
CA GLU A 114 0.89 23.23 29.30
C GLU A 114 0.35 22.91 27.89
N ALA A 115 0.46 21.66 27.43
CA ALA A 115 -0.12 21.22 26.17
C ALA A 115 -1.67 21.25 26.21
N TRP A 116 -2.25 20.85 27.34
CA TRP A 116 -3.69 20.98 27.59
C TRP A 116 -4.13 22.44 27.65
N ASP A 117 -3.40 23.27 28.41
CA ASP A 117 -3.71 24.69 28.54
C ASP A 117 -3.57 25.40 27.18
N LEU A 118 -2.55 25.08 26.37
CA LEU A 118 -2.41 25.59 25.00
C LEU A 118 -3.58 25.17 24.10
N THR A 119 -4.02 23.91 24.19
CA THR A 119 -5.17 23.41 23.41
C THR A 119 -6.46 24.15 23.77
N TYR A 120 -6.71 24.39 25.06
CA TYR A 120 -7.87 25.15 25.51
C TYR A 120 -7.76 26.64 25.19
N TRP A 121 -6.56 27.21 25.25
CA TRP A 121 -6.33 28.59 24.86
C TRP A 121 -6.67 28.80 23.38
N LEU A 122 -6.20 27.92 22.49
CA LEU A 122 -6.56 27.92 21.07
C LEU A 122 -8.07 27.85 20.84
N PHE A 123 -8.78 27.02 21.62
CA PHE A 123 -10.24 26.95 21.59
C PHE A 123 -10.88 28.31 21.93
N TRP A 124 -10.53 28.88 23.08
CA TRP A 124 -11.14 30.13 23.55
C TRP A 124 -10.84 31.30 22.60
N GLU A 125 -9.63 31.33 22.05
CA GLU A 125 -9.19 32.33 21.09
C GLU A 125 -9.79 32.17 19.68
N SER A 126 -10.45 31.04 19.39
CA SER A 126 -11.23 30.87 18.15
C SER A 126 -12.62 31.50 18.23
N GLY A 127 -13.15 31.68 19.46
CA GLY A 127 -14.53 32.09 19.70
C GLY A 127 -15.57 31.02 19.34
N ALA A 128 -15.16 29.78 19.09
CA ALA A 128 -16.04 28.67 18.74
C ALA A 128 -16.91 28.23 19.92
N GLU A 129 -18.08 27.67 19.61
CA GLU A 129 -18.92 26.96 20.56
C GLU A 129 -18.99 25.48 20.18
N ARG A 130 -18.70 24.57 21.12
CA ARG A 130 -18.60 23.14 20.81
C ARG A 130 -19.92 22.60 20.28
N VAL A 131 -19.83 21.77 19.25
CA VAL A 131 -20.95 20.97 18.76
C VAL A 131 -20.84 19.55 19.29
N LYS A 132 -21.98 18.97 19.61
CA LYS A 132 -22.10 17.58 20.02
C LYS A 132 -22.11 16.72 18.77
N LEU A 133 -21.03 15.97 18.57
CA LEU A 133 -20.89 15.04 17.45
C LEU A 133 -21.41 13.65 17.83
N SER A 134 -22.07 13.00 16.88
CA SER A 134 -22.48 11.59 16.98
C SER A 134 -21.26 10.69 17.18
N GLU A 135 -21.45 9.62 17.96
CA GLU A 135 -20.47 8.54 18.08
C GLU A 135 -20.77 7.40 17.09
N ASP A 136 -21.97 7.40 16.51
CA ASP A 136 -22.35 6.42 15.51
C ASP A 136 -21.53 6.62 14.23
N PRO A 137 -21.15 5.53 13.54
CA PRO A 137 -20.56 5.62 12.21
C PRO A 137 -21.46 6.39 11.24
N VAL A 138 -20.86 7.07 10.28
CA VAL A 138 -21.61 7.73 9.19
C VAL A 138 -21.76 6.72 8.06
N PRO A 139 -22.95 6.16 7.81
CA PRO A 139 -23.14 5.18 6.74
C PRO A 139 -23.04 5.87 5.37
N GLY A 140 -22.28 5.27 4.46
CA GLY A 140 -22.12 5.77 3.10
C GLY A 140 -21.63 4.68 2.15
N ASP A 141 -21.83 4.91 0.85
CA ASP A 141 -21.29 4.09 -0.23
C ASP A 141 -19.83 4.49 -0.49
N ILE A 142 -18.91 3.60 -0.12
CA ILE A 142 -17.46 3.80 -0.22
C ILE A 142 -17.02 4.01 -1.67
N THR A 143 -17.58 3.26 -2.62
CA THR A 143 -17.22 3.35 -4.04
C THR A 143 -17.63 4.70 -4.62
N ARG A 144 -18.84 5.16 -4.30
CA ARG A 144 -19.30 6.50 -4.68
C ARG A 144 -18.49 7.58 -3.96
N GLY A 145 -18.14 7.35 -2.70
CA GLY A 145 -17.29 8.23 -1.90
C GLY A 145 -15.91 8.43 -2.51
N ALA A 146 -15.28 7.36 -2.97
CA ALA A 146 -13.98 7.41 -3.66
C ALA A 146 -14.04 8.24 -4.95
N ALA A 147 -15.12 8.11 -5.72
CA ALA A 147 -15.32 8.90 -6.93
C ALA A 147 -15.45 10.41 -6.64
N VAL A 148 -16.25 10.78 -5.63
CA VAL A 148 -16.42 12.18 -5.20
C VAL A 148 -15.12 12.72 -4.59
N TYR A 149 -14.42 11.91 -3.80
CA TYR A 149 -13.13 12.28 -3.21
C TYR A 149 -12.08 12.61 -4.28
N ARG A 150 -11.95 11.76 -5.31
CA ARG A 150 -11.01 12.02 -6.42
C ARG A 150 -11.31 13.32 -7.17
N GLN A 151 -12.58 13.70 -7.28
CA GLN A 151 -12.99 14.90 -8.01
C GLN A 151 -12.81 16.20 -7.20
N HIS A 152 -12.89 16.13 -5.88
CA HIS A 152 -13.00 17.34 -5.04
C HIS A 152 -11.95 17.46 -3.93
N CYS A 153 -11.27 16.38 -3.57
CA CYS A 153 -10.41 16.32 -2.37
C CYS A 153 -8.96 15.97 -2.71
N ALA A 154 -8.73 15.09 -3.69
CA ALA A 154 -7.42 14.52 -3.99
C ALA A 154 -6.35 15.56 -4.39
N ASP A 155 -6.73 16.66 -5.03
CA ASP A 155 -5.79 17.72 -5.45
C ASP A 155 -4.98 18.31 -4.29
N CYS A 156 -5.57 18.36 -3.10
CA CYS A 156 -4.90 18.87 -1.90
C CYS A 156 -4.52 17.78 -0.91
N HIS A 157 -5.41 16.80 -0.71
CA HIS A 157 -5.24 15.73 0.28
C HIS A 157 -4.51 14.49 -0.26
N GLY A 158 -4.17 14.46 -1.54
CA GLY A 158 -3.52 13.31 -2.19
C GLY A 158 -4.53 12.27 -2.66
N VAL A 159 -4.14 11.49 -3.68
CA VAL A 159 -5.02 10.48 -4.31
C VAL A 159 -5.35 9.35 -3.33
N ASP A 160 -4.38 8.99 -2.49
CA ASP A 160 -4.50 7.96 -1.46
C ASP A 160 -4.77 8.55 -0.06
N GLY A 161 -4.98 9.87 0.04
CA GLY A 161 -5.13 10.57 1.31
C GLY A 161 -3.80 10.81 2.05
N GLU A 162 -2.67 10.73 1.35
CA GLU A 162 -1.31 10.89 1.86
C GLU A 162 -0.96 12.33 2.27
N GLY A 163 -1.74 13.32 1.83
CA GLY A 163 -1.56 14.74 2.12
C GLY A 163 -0.47 15.38 1.26
N VAL A 164 -0.86 16.25 0.32
CA VAL A 164 0.07 16.96 -0.58
C VAL A 164 0.28 18.40 -0.11
N THR A 165 -0.79 19.19 -0.15
CA THR A 165 -0.81 20.58 0.34
C THR A 165 -1.79 20.78 1.49
N ALA A 166 -2.53 19.73 1.84
CA ALA A 166 -3.47 19.65 2.97
C ALA A 166 -3.16 18.42 3.85
N PRO A 167 -3.72 18.33 5.07
CA PRO A 167 -3.42 17.22 5.99
C PRO A 167 -3.69 15.83 5.40
N ALA A 168 -2.80 14.87 5.71
CA ALA A 168 -2.99 13.46 5.35
C ALA A 168 -4.25 12.87 6.00
N LEU A 169 -5.22 12.49 5.18
CA LEU A 169 -6.50 11.92 5.60
C LEU A 169 -6.42 10.41 5.85
N ALA A 170 -5.47 9.71 5.22
CA ALA A 170 -5.16 8.30 5.47
C ALA A 170 -4.28 8.08 6.72
N ASN A 171 -3.99 9.15 7.49
CA ASN A 171 -3.16 9.04 8.68
C ASN A 171 -3.82 8.10 9.72
N PRO A 172 -3.22 6.94 10.08
CA PRO A 172 -3.88 5.97 10.95
C PRO A 172 -4.20 6.51 12.34
N SER A 173 -3.33 7.37 12.88
CA SER A 173 -3.58 8.03 14.17
C SER A 173 -4.76 8.99 14.07
N ALA A 174 -4.85 9.80 13.01
CA ALA A 174 -5.98 10.70 12.82
C ALA A 174 -7.29 9.93 12.66
N LEU A 175 -7.30 8.85 11.89
CA LEU A 175 -8.49 8.02 11.69
C LEU A 175 -8.88 7.31 12.99
N ALA A 176 -7.95 6.74 13.74
CA ALA A 176 -8.27 6.06 15.00
C ALA A 176 -8.89 6.99 16.08
N HIS A 177 -8.56 8.29 16.07
CA HIS A 177 -8.97 9.21 17.14
C HIS A 177 -10.16 10.10 16.81
N ASN A 178 -10.40 10.37 15.53
CA ASN A 178 -11.48 11.23 15.11
C ASN A 178 -12.74 10.42 14.79
N LYS A 179 -13.89 10.89 15.27
CA LYS A 179 -15.22 10.33 14.97
C LYS A 179 -15.56 10.52 13.48
N ASP A 180 -16.40 9.68 12.91
CA ASP A 180 -16.90 9.86 11.53
C ASP A 180 -17.60 11.21 11.39
N GLU A 181 -18.42 11.56 12.38
CA GLU A 181 -19.13 12.84 12.40
C GLU A 181 -18.17 14.04 12.50
N PHE A 182 -16.94 13.87 13.00
CA PHE A 182 -15.91 14.93 12.92
C PHE A 182 -15.44 15.16 11.48
N ILE A 183 -15.17 14.07 10.75
CA ILE A 183 -14.74 14.11 9.35
C ILE A 183 -15.87 14.71 8.49
N ARG A 184 -17.09 14.20 8.68
CA ARG A 184 -18.29 14.68 8.01
C ARG A 184 -18.54 16.17 8.24
N TYR A 185 -18.45 16.63 9.50
CA TYR A 185 -18.61 18.05 9.86
C TYR A 185 -17.56 18.92 9.16
N ALA A 186 -16.31 18.46 9.07
CA ALA A 186 -15.24 19.18 8.40
C ALA A 186 -15.47 19.30 6.89
N ILE A 187 -16.05 18.28 6.25
CA ILE A 187 -16.44 18.35 4.83
C ILE A 187 -17.62 19.31 4.66
N GLU A 188 -18.67 19.16 5.48
CA GLU A 188 -19.88 19.96 5.37
C GLU A 188 -19.61 21.45 5.59
N LYS A 189 -18.96 21.81 6.71
CA LYS A 189 -18.74 23.21 7.12
C LYS A 189 -17.42 23.79 6.62
N GLY A 190 -16.55 22.98 6.03
CA GLY A 190 -15.23 23.39 5.59
C GLY A 190 -14.35 23.82 6.77
N ARG A 191 -13.24 24.50 6.46
CA ARG A 191 -12.37 25.14 7.46
C ARG A 191 -12.21 26.61 7.10
N GLN A 192 -12.81 27.49 7.91
CA GLN A 192 -12.81 28.94 7.66
C GLN A 192 -11.38 29.48 7.53
N ASP A 193 -11.20 30.45 6.63
CA ASP A 193 -9.93 31.09 6.32
C ASP A 193 -8.82 30.12 5.88
N THR A 194 -9.20 28.99 5.26
CA THR A 194 -8.28 28.03 4.62
C THR A 194 -8.72 27.68 3.20
N PRO A 195 -7.85 27.05 2.39
CA PRO A 195 -8.23 26.50 1.10
C PRO A 195 -9.25 25.35 1.13
N MET A 196 -9.65 24.83 2.30
CA MET A 196 -10.66 23.77 2.43
C MET A 196 -12.07 24.39 2.54
N PRO A 197 -12.83 24.48 1.44
CA PRO A 197 -14.14 25.13 1.43
C PRO A 197 -15.19 24.29 2.16
N ALA A 198 -16.32 24.90 2.48
CA ALA A 198 -17.52 24.18 2.87
C ALA A 198 -18.14 23.51 1.65
N PHE A 199 -18.51 22.23 1.79
CA PHE A 199 -19.23 21.51 0.75
C PHE A 199 -20.75 21.46 0.98
N GLU A 200 -21.25 22.03 2.08
CA GLU A 200 -22.67 22.29 2.27
C GLU A 200 -23.23 23.14 1.11
N GLY A 201 -24.28 22.63 0.46
CA GLY A 201 -24.88 23.27 -0.71
C GLY A 201 -24.09 23.11 -2.02
N VAL A 202 -22.89 22.51 -1.98
CA VAL A 202 -22.09 22.13 -3.16
C VAL A 202 -22.28 20.64 -3.46
N LEU A 203 -22.12 19.79 -2.45
CA LEU A 203 -22.37 18.35 -2.53
C LEU A 203 -23.73 18.01 -1.91
N ALA A 204 -24.36 16.96 -2.42
CA ALA A 204 -25.52 16.39 -1.74
C ALA A 204 -25.07 15.79 -0.39
N ALA A 205 -25.94 15.84 0.63
CA ALA A 205 -25.62 15.30 1.95
C ALA A 205 -25.17 13.83 1.89
N ALA A 206 -25.80 13.02 1.04
CA ALA A 206 -25.40 11.64 0.80
C ALA A 206 -24.00 11.50 0.22
N ASP A 207 -23.55 12.43 -0.63
CA ASP A 207 -22.19 12.41 -1.18
C ASP A 207 -21.15 12.78 -0.11
N ILE A 208 -21.50 13.67 0.82
CA ILE A 208 -20.67 13.96 2.01
C ILE A 208 -20.56 12.72 2.91
N ASP A 209 -21.66 11.99 3.10
CA ASP A 209 -21.68 10.74 3.87
C ASP A 209 -20.82 9.66 3.19
N ASN A 210 -20.94 9.53 1.86
CA ASN A 210 -20.14 8.62 1.04
C ASN A 210 -18.64 8.93 1.15
N VAL A 211 -18.24 10.20 1.02
CA VAL A 211 -16.83 10.61 1.17
C VAL A 211 -16.32 10.35 2.59
N THR A 212 -17.16 10.58 3.61
CA THR A 212 -16.82 10.27 5.01
C THR A 212 -16.55 8.77 5.18
N ALA A 213 -17.42 7.92 4.65
CA ALA A 213 -17.26 6.47 4.68
C ALA A 213 -16.01 6.01 3.90
N TYR A 214 -15.71 6.64 2.77
CA TYR A 214 -14.49 6.38 2.01
C TYR A 214 -13.22 6.75 2.80
N ILE A 215 -13.15 7.97 3.36
CA ILE A 215 -12.00 8.38 4.20
C ILE A 215 -11.85 7.43 5.39
N ARG A 216 -12.96 6.98 6.00
CA ARG A 216 -12.92 5.98 7.06
C ARG A 216 -12.35 4.65 6.58
N SER A 217 -12.67 4.23 5.35
CA SER A 217 -12.15 2.99 4.76
C SER A 217 -10.63 3.03 4.50
N LEU A 218 -10.02 4.22 4.44
CA LEU A 218 -8.56 4.38 4.38
C LEU A 218 -7.86 4.01 5.69
N ALA A 219 -8.62 3.79 6.77
CA ALA A 219 -8.08 3.28 8.02
C ALA A 219 -7.59 1.86 7.78
N LYS A 220 -6.29 1.71 7.56
CA LYS A 220 -5.64 0.40 7.67
C LYS A 220 -5.88 -0.08 9.09
N ASP A 221 -6.49 -1.26 9.21
CA ASP A 221 -6.68 -1.91 10.50
C ASP A 221 -5.33 -1.91 11.21
N PRO A 222 -5.18 -1.40 12.44
CA PRO A 222 -4.00 -1.62 13.23
C PRO A 222 -4.04 -3.09 13.67
N ALA A 223 -3.86 -4.00 12.72
CA ALA A 223 -3.33 -5.32 13.00
C ALA A 223 -2.07 -5.07 13.83
N GLY A 224 -2.18 -5.40 15.12
CA GLY A 224 -1.19 -5.07 16.12
C GLY A 224 0.09 -5.86 15.91
N GLU A 225 0.90 -5.49 14.94
CA GLU A 225 2.27 -5.94 14.85
C GLU A 225 3.07 -5.17 15.90
N ARG A 226 3.18 -5.78 17.07
CA ARG A 226 4.18 -5.39 18.05
C ARG A 226 5.55 -5.55 17.35
N PRO A 227 6.39 -4.50 17.29
CA PRO A 227 7.74 -4.63 16.76
C PRO A 227 8.44 -5.78 17.49
N ALA A 228 9.06 -6.71 16.76
CA ALA A 228 9.90 -7.72 17.39
C ALA A 228 11.09 -6.99 18.03
N LEU A 229 11.13 -6.94 19.36
CA LEU A 229 12.20 -6.25 20.07
C LEU A 229 13.50 -7.04 19.88
N ARG A 230 14.51 -6.36 19.34
CA ARG A 230 15.87 -6.87 19.26
C ARG A 230 16.48 -6.97 20.65
N ALA A 231 17.30 -7.99 20.86
CA ALA A 231 18.16 -8.07 22.04
C ALA A 231 19.10 -6.85 22.07
N LEU A 232 19.22 -6.23 23.24
CA LEU A 232 20.13 -5.11 23.42
C LEU A 232 21.59 -5.60 23.34
N PRO A 233 22.51 -4.84 22.70
CA PRO A 233 23.91 -5.20 22.67
C PRO A 233 24.48 -5.38 24.10
N THR A 234 25.29 -6.41 24.28
CA THR A 234 26.07 -6.62 25.52
C THR A 234 27.38 -5.82 25.47
N PRO A 235 28.03 -5.53 26.62
CA PRO A 235 29.23 -4.69 26.66
C PRO A 235 30.38 -5.13 25.73
N ASP A 236 30.55 -6.43 25.50
CA ASP A 236 31.52 -7.00 24.56
C ASP A 236 31.23 -6.66 23.09
N GLN A 237 30.02 -6.17 22.79
CA GLN A 237 29.57 -5.76 21.46
C GLN A 237 29.59 -4.24 21.25
N TYR A 238 29.98 -3.45 22.25
CA TYR A 238 29.93 -1.97 22.17
C TYR A 238 30.97 -1.38 21.22
N VAL A 239 32.11 -2.04 21.08
CA VAL A 239 33.20 -1.58 20.21
C VAL A 239 33.02 -2.18 18.82
N LEU A 240 32.71 -1.33 17.85
CA LEU A 240 32.75 -1.72 16.44
C LEU A 240 34.20 -1.87 16.01
N ASN A 241 34.49 -2.96 15.30
CA ASN A 241 35.81 -3.25 14.73
C ASN A 241 36.98 -3.12 15.75
N PRO A 242 36.97 -3.88 16.85
CA PRO A 242 37.91 -3.69 17.98
C PRO A 242 39.39 -3.87 17.61
N ASP A 243 39.70 -4.60 16.53
CA ASP A 243 41.07 -4.85 16.07
C ASP A 243 41.57 -3.82 15.04
N GLN A 244 40.76 -2.81 14.71
CA GLN A 244 41.08 -1.80 13.71
C GLN A 244 41.59 -0.50 14.35
N PRO A 245 42.26 0.38 13.58
CA PRO A 245 42.63 1.70 14.10
C PRO A 245 41.40 2.59 14.31
N ASP A 246 41.50 3.48 15.29
CA ASP A 246 40.51 4.52 15.56
C ASP A 246 40.34 5.47 14.36
N PRO A 247 39.16 6.10 14.18
CA PRO A 247 38.98 7.14 13.18
C PRO A 247 39.68 8.44 13.59
N GLU A 248 40.12 9.21 12.60
CA GLU A 248 40.57 10.59 12.77
C GLU A 248 39.51 11.51 12.15
N PHE A 249 38.83 12.29 12.98
CA PHE A 249 37.76 13.20 12.54
C PHE A 249 38.25 14.65 12.56
N GLU A 250 37.88 15.44 11.55
CA GLU A 250 38.03 16.89 11.57
C GLU A 250 36.83 17.50 12.32
N LEU A 251 36.89 17.47 13.65
CA LEU A 251 35.77 17.90 14.47
C LEU A 251 35.50 19.39 14.34
N ARG A 252 34.29 19.73 13.89
CA ARG A 252 33.77 21.11 13.94
C ARG A 252 33.58 21.52 15.39
N ASP A 253 34.04 22.72 15.73
CA ASP A 253 34.07 23.26 17.09
C ASP A 253 34.72 22.32 18.12
N GLY A 254 35.61 21.43 17.66
CA GLY A 254 36.28 20.43 18.50
C GLY A 254 35.35 19.35 19.06
N ARG A 255 34.12 19.22 18.54
CA ARG A 255 33.07 18.35 19.11
C ARG A 255 32.23 17.60 18.09
N TYR A 256 31.99 18.18 16.92
CA TYR A 256 31.00 17.67 15.98
C TYR A 256 31.63 16.99 14.78
N VAL A 257 31.22 15.76 14.51
CA VAL A 257 31.57 15.01 13.30
C VAL A 257 30.38 15.05 12.33
N THR A 258 30.63 15.19 11.03
CA THR A 258 29.55 15.20 10.03
C THR A 258 29.13 13.79 9.64
N ALA A 259 27.90 13.63 9.15
CA ALA A 259 27.40 12.33 8.68
C ALA A 259 28.28 11.70 7.58
N PRO A 260 28.77 12.43 6.56
CA PRO A 260 29.69 11.86 5.58
C PRO A 260 31.00 11.35 6.17
N GLU A 261 31.59 12.06 7.14
CA GLU A 261 32.83 11.65 7.80
C GLU A 261 32.64 10.41 8.67
N LEU A 262 31.56 10.38 9.46
CA LEU A 262 31.21 9.22 10.27
C LEU A 262 30.90 8.01 9.39
N HIS A 263 30.14 8.20 8.31
CA HIS A 263 29.85 7.14 7.34
C HIS A 263 31.12 6.61 6.68
N ALA A 264 32.03 7.48 6.24
CA ALA A 264 33.32 7.08 5.67
C ALA A 264 34.15 6.26 6.67
N ALA A 265 34.18 6.65 7.95
CA ALA A 265 34.85 5.88 9.00
C ALA A 265 34.20 4.50 9.24
N MET A 266 32.88 4.42 9.20
CA MET A 266 32.13 3.16 9.31
C MET A 266 32.39 2.24 8.12
N VAL A 267 32.35 2.76 6.88
CA VAL A 267 32.68 2.03 5.65
C VAL A 267 34.12 1.52 5.68
N ALA A 268 35.06 2.34 6.16
CA ALA A 268 36.45 1.96 6.36
C ALA A 268 36.69 1.03 7.56
N LYS A 269 35.62 0.59 8.25
CA LYS A 269 35.66 -0.32 9.41
C LYS A 269 36.57 0.17 10.53
N LYS A 270 36.56 1.46 10.82
CA LYS A 270 37.33 2.05 11.94
C LYS A 270 36.79 1.57 13.29
N ARG A 271 37.67 1.60 14.29
CA ARG A 271 37.35 1.24 15.69
C ARG A 271 36.64 2.38 16.40
N LEU A 272 35.36 2.19 16.73
CA LEU A 272 34.55 3.22 17.40
C LEU A 272 33.38 2.62 18.17
N VAL A 273 32.84 3.40 19.12
CA VAL A 273 31.57 3.12 19.81
C VAL A 273 30.54 4.12 19.33
N LEU A 274 29.36 3.64 18.95
CA LEU A 274 28.27 4.49 18.49
C LEU A 274 27.14 4.44 19.51
N LEU A 275 26.76 5.59 20.07
CA LEU A 275 25.71 5.70 21.09
C LEU A 275 24.46 6.35 20.50
N ASP A 276 23.34 5.61 20.53
CA ASP A 276 22.02 6.16 20.25
C ASP A 276 21.42 6.72 21.54
N THR A 277 21.35 8.05 21.64
CA THR A 277 20.90 8.73 22.85
C THR A 277 19.39 8.92 22.94
N ARG A 278 18.64 8.38 21.97
CA ARG A 278 17.17 8.38 21.96
C ARG A 278 16.64 7.31 22.91
N VAL A 279 15.33 7.36 23.18
CA VAL A 279 14.61 6.31 23.91
C VAL A 279 14.83 4.96 23.21
N THR A 280 15.05 3.88 23.96
CA THR A 280 15.34 2.54 23.40
C THR A 280 14.25 2.06 22.44
N SER A 281 12.98 2.44 22.63
CA SER A 281 11.89 2.11 21.70
C SER A 281 12.07 2.72 20.30
N VAL A 282 12.75 3.86 20.19
CA VAL A 282 13.11 4.49 18.91
C VAL A 282 14.26 3.73 18.27
N TRP A 283 15.27 3.32 19.05
CA TRP A 283 16.34 2.44 18.59
C TRP A 283 15.80 1.12 18.03
N GLN A 284 14.81 0.51 18.71
CA GLN A 284 14.15 -0.73 18.26
C GLN A 284 13.47 -0.55 16.89
N ARG A 285 12.95 0.64 16.59
CA ARG A 285 12.28 0.99 15.32
C ARG A 285 13.25 1.34 14.20
N ALA A 286 14.27 2.13 14.47
CA ALA A 286 15.35 2.37 13.53
C ALA A 286 16.59 2.96 14.21
N HIS A 287 17.79 2.49 13.88
CA HIS A 287 19.06 3.00 14.40
C HIS A 287 20.20 2.84 13.37
N ILE A 288 21.28 3.61 13.51
CA ILE A 288 22.50 3.40 12.73
C ILE A 288 23.10 2.04 13.13
N GLU A 289 23.50 1.21 12.16
CA GLU A 289 24.01 -0.13 12.40
C GLU A 289 25.16 -0.15 13.43
N GLY A 290 25.09 -1.07 14.38
CA GLY A 290 26.07 -1.19 15.46
C GLY A 290 25.92 -0.17 16.59
N ALA A 291 24.92 0.73 16.54
CA ALA A 291 24.66 1.66 17.63
C ALA A 291 24.17 0.95 18.90
N VAL A 292 24.71 1.35 20.04
CA VAL A 292 24.30 0.93 21.37
C VAL A 292 23.21 1.88 21.88
N PRO A 293 22.05 1.38 22.32
CA PRO A 293 21.04 2.22 22.95
C PRO A 293 21.56 2.74 24.29
N PHE A 294 21.77 4.05 24.34
CA PHE A 294 22.26 4.79 25.50
C PHE A 294 21.36 6.03 25.75
N PRO A 295 20.07 5.83 26.06
CA PRO A 295 19.13 6.95 26.19
C PRO A 295 19.64 8.02 27.16
N TYR A 296 19.30 9.29 26.92
CA TYR A 296 19.78 10.40 27.76
C TYR A 296 19.45 10.28 29.26
N TYR A 297 18.44 9.49 29.63
CA TYR A 297 18.06 9.17 31.02
C TYR A 297 18.79 7.95 31.60
N THR A 298 19.79 7.41 30.90
CA THR A 298 20.61 6.28 31.38
C THR A 298 21.30 6.65 32.69
N ASP A 299 21.26 5.74 33.67
CA ASP A 299 22.10 5.84 34.86
C ASP A 299 23.57 5.70 34.45
N LEU A 300 24.22 6.84 34.27
CA LEU A 300 25.57 6.93 33.76
C LEU A 300 26.58 6.35 34.74
N ALA A 301 26.36 6.50 36.06
CA ALA A 301 27.26 5.98 37.08
C ALA A 301 27.34 4.45 37.03
N ALA A 302 26.23 3.78 36.73
CA ALA A 302 26.18 2.33 36.59
C ALA A 302 26.70 1.81 35.24
N LYS A 303 26.50 2.56 34.14
CA LYS A 303 26.87 2.10 32.78
C LYS A 303 28.27 2.50 32.33
N VAL A 304 28.87 3.52 32.93
CA VAL A 304 30.21 4.01 32.53
C VAL A 304 31.31 2.95 32.68
N GLU A 305 31.17 2.00 33.63
CA GLU A 305 32.12 0.89 33.82
C GLU A 305 32.19 -0.04 32.60
N THR A 306 31.13 -0.07 31.78
CA THR A 306 31.02 -0.92 30.59
C THR A 306 31.44 -0.21 29.30
N LEU A 307 31.67 1.11 29.34
CA LEU A 307 32.11 1.89 28.18
C LEU A 307 33.64 2.02 28.14
N PRO A 308 34.28 1.66 27.02
CA PRO A 308 35.74 1.76 26.88
C PRO A 308 36.18 3.23 26.90
N ARG A 309 37.26 3.52 27.65
CA ARG A 309 37.81 4.88 27.77
C ARG A 309 38.81 5.23 26.68
N ASP A 310 39.29 4.23 25.95
CA ASP A 310 40.37 4.33 24.98
C ASP A 310 39.90 4.28 23.52
N ALA A 311 38.61 4.05 23.27
CA ALA A 311 38.00 4.08 21.94
C ALA A 311 37.35 5.44 21.63
N GLN A 312 37.24 5.79 20.35
CA GLN A 312 36.44 6.95 19.92
C GLN A 312 34.96 6.67 20.12
N ILE A 313 34.28 7.49 20.92
CA ILE A 313 32.83 7.43 21.13
C ILE A 313 32.16 8.51 20.29
N VAL A 314 31.15 8.13 19.51
CA VAL A 314 30.29 9.06 18.78
C VAL A 314 28.86 8.90 19.27
N ALA A 315 28.22 9.97 19.70
CA ALA A 315 26.82 9.97 20.11
C ALA A 315 25.93 10.67 19.07
N TYR A 316 24.69 10.21 18.91
CA TYR A 316 23.70 10.85 18.05
C TYR A 316 22.29 10.83 18.65
N CYS A 317 21.40 11.69 18.12
CA CYS A 317 19.99 11.76 18.49
C CYS A 317 19.11 12.02 17.24
N SER A 318 17.79 12.20 17.42
CA SER A 318 16.83 12.45 16.32
C SER A 318 17.12 13.78 15.62
N CYS A 319 17.21 14.89 16.36
CA CYS A 319 17.53 16.20 15.82
C CYS A 319 17.93 17.23 16.91
N PRO A 320 18.74 18.24 16.58
CA PRO A 320 20.01 18.06 15.91
C PRO A 320 21.02 17.44 16.87
N ARG A 321 21.09 17.84 18.16
CA ARG A 321 22.20 17.43 19.04
C ARG A 321 21.89 17.35 20.54
N ALA A 322 20.73 17.77 21.04
CA ALA A 322 20.53 18.02 22.49
C ALA A 322 20.78 16.79 23.40
N ALA A 323 20.19 15.63 23.10
CA ALA A 323 20.38 14.41 23.90
C ALA A 323 21.81 13.84 23.75
N ALA A 324 22.40 13.97 22.56
CA ALA A 324 23.77 13.54 22.30
C ALA A 324 24.78 14.44 23.00
N ASP A 325 24.58 15.76 22.96
CA ASP A 325 25.37 16.76 23.66
C ASP A 325 25.34 16.53 25.17
N TYR A 326 24.14 16.31 25.73
CA TYR A 326 23.97 16.02 27.14
C TYR A 326 24.80 14.80 27.57
N ILE A 327 24.71 13.68 26.87
CA ILE A 327 25.48 12.47 27.20
C ILE A 327 27.00 12.69 27.03
N ILE A 328 27.44 13.37 25.96
CA ILE A 328 28.85 13.66 25.76
C ILE A 328 29.41 14.58 26.85
N ASP A 329 28.67 15.59 27.31
CA ASP A 329 29.08 16.46 28.42
C ASP A 329 29.25 15.70 29.73
N GLN A 330 28.32 14.78 30.02
CA GLN A 330 28.42 13.95 31.21
C GLN A 330 29.61 12.97 31.12
N LEU A 331 29.85 12.36 29.97
CA LEU A 331 31.03 11.50 29.74
C LEU A 331 32.34 12.30 29.88
N ALA A 332 32.38 13.53 29.35
CA ALA A 332 33.53 14.42 29.51
C ALA A 332 33.79 14.77 30.98
N GLY A 333 32.74 15.04 31.76
CA GLY A 333 32.84 15.25 33.21
C GLY A 333 33.39 14.03 33.97
N LEU A 334 33.22 12.82 33.42
CA LEU A 334 33.78 11.56 33.94
C LEU A 334 35.16 11.21 33.32
N GLY A 335 35.77 12.12 32.58
CA GLY A 335 37.12 12.00 32.04
C GLY A 335 37.24 11.29 30.69
N TYR A 336 36.15 11.12 29.94
CA TYR A 336 36.23 10.65 28.55
C TYR A 336 36.69 11.79 27.63
N THR A 337 37.83 11.60 26.96
CA THR A 337 38.45 12.64 26.13
C THR A 337 38.32 12.39 24.63
N ARG A 338 37.91 11.18 24.23
CA ARG A 338 37.74 10.75 22.83
C ARG A 338 36.26 10.64 22.48
N THR A 339 35.57 11.78 22.45
CA THR A 339 34.12 11.86 22.23
C THR A 339 33.78 12.81 21.09
N ALA A 340 32.70 12.53 20.37
CA ALA A 340 32.15 13.40 19.34
C ALA A 340 30.63 13.27 19.27
N VAL A 341 29.96 14.26 18.70
CA VAL A 341 28.52 14.24 18.41
C VAL A 341 28.31 14.28 16.90
N LEU A 342 27.46 13.40 16.38
CA LEU A 342 27.02 13.44 14.98
C LEU A 342 26.21 14.72 14.75
N TYR A 343 26.72 15.63 13.93
CA TYR A 343 26.23 17.00 13.79
C TYR A 343 24.77 17.07 13.32
N GLU A 344 24.42 16.28 12.31
CA GLU A 344 23.11 16.30 11.67
C GLU A 344 22.08 15.36 12.32
N GLY A 345 22.51 14.56 13.32
CA GLY A 345 21.71 13.50 13.91
C GLY A 345 21.32 12.39 12.92
N ILE A 346 20.47 11.47 13.35
CA ILE A 346 20.04 10.34 12.49
C ILE A 346 19.10 10.77 11.36
N PHE A 347 18.30 11.84 11.52
CA PHE A 347 17.48 12.34 10.42
C PHE A 347 18.34 12.95 9.31
N GLY A 348 19.39 13.70 9.66
CA GLY A 348 20.35 14.20 8.69
C GLY A 348 21.22 13.12 8.06
N TRP A 349 21.54 12.05 8.80
CA TRP A 349 22.16 10.83 8.28
C TRP A 349 21.28 10.17 7.20
N MET A 350 20.00 9.96 7.49
CA MET A 350 19.05 9.36 6.54
C MET A 350 18.75 10.27 5.34
N ASN A 351 18.63 11.58 5.55
CA ASN A 351 18.40 12.54 4.47
C ASN A 351 19.56 12.61 3.47
N GLN A 352 20.77 12.24 3.91
CA GLN A 352 21.95 12.11 3.06
C GLN A 352 22.09 10.71 2.44
N GLY A 353 21.08 9.84 2.59
CA GLY A 353 21.05 8.51 1.98
C GLY A 353 21.80 7.42 2.74
N PHE A 354 22.35 7.71 3.93
CA PHE A 354 23.15 6.73 4.67
C PHE A 354 22.28 5.66 5.37
N PRO A 355 22.76 4.40 5.44
CA PRO A 355 21.93 3.25 5.84
C PRO A 355 21.58 3.24 7.34
N VAL A 356 20.42 2.67 7.68
CA VAL A 356 19.96 2.41 9.05
C VAL A 356 19.36 1.01 9.16
N VAL A 357 19.47 0.39 10.33
CA VAL A 357 18.74 -0.82 10.71
C VAL A 357 17.32 -0.41 11.12
N ARG A 358 16.27 -1.07 10.61
CA ARG A 358 14.84 -0.79 10.92
C ARG A 358 14.18 -1.95 11.66
N ALA A 359 13.11 -1.75 12.43
CA ALA A 359 12.40 -2.83 13.14
C ALA A 359 12.05 -4.00 12.21
N GLU A 360 12.34 -5.23 12.65
CA GLU A 360 11.64 -6.39 12.11
C GLU A 360 10.23 -6.38 12.72
N LEU A 361 9.20 -6.40 11.88
CA LEU A 361 7.84 -6.54 12.34
C LEU A 361 7.64 -7.99 12.83
N GLY A 362 7.06 -8.13 14.03
CA GLY A 362 6.90 -9.43 14.70
C GLY A 362 5.76 -10.25 14.13
N GLY A 363 5.84 -10.58 12.83
CA GLY A 363 5.19 -11.73 12.20
C GLY A 363 6.30 -12.62 11.66
N GLN A 364 6.05 -13.91 11.44
CA GLN A 364 6.92 -14.68 10.55
C GLN A 364 7.10 -13.86 9.28
N ALA A 365 8.34 -13.73 8.79
CA ALA A 365 8.67 -12.96 7.60
C ALA A 365 7.67 -13.25 6.47
N ALA A 366 6.65 -12.39 6.34
CA ALA A 366 6.00 -12.16 5.07
C ALA A 366 7.03 -11.35 4.30
N ALA A 367 7.83 -12.08 3.53
CA ALA A 367 8.44 -11.63 2.31
C ALA A 367 7.84 -10.31 1.79
N ALA A 368 8.67 -9.28 1.71
CA ALA A 368 8.31 -8.06 1.02
C ALA A 368 8.23 -8.40 -0.46
N SER A 369 7.03 -8.73 -0.96
CA SER A 369 6.77 -8.87 -2.40
C SER A 369 7.34 -7.66 -3.13
N PRO A 370 7.88 -7.85 -4.34
CA PRO A 370 8.62 -6.79 -4.97
C PRO A 370 7.61 -5.69 -5.30
N ALA A 371 7.98 -4.45 -5.03
CA ALA A 371 7.17 -3.33 -5.43
C ALA A 371 6.94 -3.42 -6.95
N VAL A 372 5.68 -3.57 -7.35
CA VAL A 372 5.26 -3.33 -8.72
C VAL A 372 5.84 -1.99 -9.14
N LEU A 373 6.48 -1.93 -10.31
CA LEU A 373 7.08 -0.71 -10.79
C LEU A 373 6.06 0.43 -10.68
N PRO A 374 6.41 1.60 -10.12
CA PRO A 374 5.44 2.68 -9.90
C PRO A 374 4.67 3.10 -11.17
N GLY A 375 5.32 3.00 -12.34
CA GLY A 375 4.70 3.28 -13.64
C GLY A 375 3.71 2.22 -14.13
N LEU A 376 3.63 1.06 -13.49
CA LEU A 376 2.69 -0.02 -13.80
C LEU A 376 1.53 -0.10 -12.81
N ALA A 377 1.68 0.50 -11.62
CA ALA A 377 0.72 0.38 -10.52
C ALA A 377 -0.69 0.87 -10.88
N ALA A 378 -0.80 1.90 -11.72
CA ALA A 378 -2.10 2.44 -12.16
C ALA A 378 -2.90 1.49 -13.07
N ASP A 379 -2.23 0.54 -13.73
CA ASP A 379 -2.83 -0.41 -14.65
C ASP A 379 -2.92 -1.82 -14.05
N LEU A 380 -2.39 -2.02 -12.83
CA LEU A 380 -2.38 -3.30 -12.12
C LEU A 380 -3.76 -3.58 -11.52
N VAL A 381 -4.55 -4.40 -12.23
CA VAL A 381 -5.90 -4.76 -11.79
C VAL A 381 -5.86 -5.81 -10.69
N ASN A 382 -5.04 -6.84 -10.85
CA ASN A 382 -4.91 -7.92 -9.87
C ASN A 382 -3.44 -8.22 -9.58
N HIS A 383 -3.11 -8.51 -8.31
CA HIS A 383 -1.80 -9.03 -7.89
C HIS A 383 -1.96 -10.02 -6.73
N TYR A 384 -1.46 -11.23 -6.93
CA TYR A 384 -1.46 -12.32 -5.97
C TYR A 384 -0.05 -12.86 -5.78
N ASP A 385 0.58 -12.56 -4.65
CA ASP A 385 1.87 -13.10 -4.25
C ASP A 385 1.76 -14.38 -3.40
N PHE A 386 0.54 -14.70 -2.92
CA PHE A 386 0.27 -15.85 -2.07
C PHE A 386 0.89 -15.78 -0.67
N ASP A 387 1.38 -14.60 -0.30
CA ASP A 387 1.86 -14.27 1.03
C ASP A 387 0.81 -13.55 1.88
N HIS A 388 -0.29 -13.09 1.28
CA HIS A 388 -1.33 -12.29 1.91
C HIS A 388 -2.67 -13.03 2.01
N PRO A 389 -2.77 -14.07 2.88
CA PRO A 389 -4.05 -14.71 3.14
C PRO A 389 -5.08 -13.70 3.64
N LEU A 390 -6.33 -13.84 3.20
CA LEU A 390 -7.41 -13.03 3.73
C LEU A 390 -7.55 -13.32 5.23
N ALA A 391 -7.53 -12.27 6.07
CA ALA A 391 -7.36 -12.40 7.52
C ALA A 391 -8.38 -13.34 8.18
N ASP A 392 -9.64 -13.29 7.74
CA ASP A 392 -10.72 -14.12 8.29
C ASP A 392 -10.91 -15.46 7.56
N ASP A 393 -10.27 -15.64 6.41
CA ASP A 393 -10.34 -16.88 5.62
C ASP A 393 -9.01 -17.16 4.93
N PRO A 394 -8.09 -17.89 5.59
CA PRO A 394 -6.81 -18.25 4.99
C PRO A 394 -6.96 -19.24 3.81
N GLY A 395 -8.16 -19.74 3.51
CA GLY A 395 -8.47 -20.42 2.26
C GLY A 395 -8.58 -19.48 1.06
N GLN A 396 -8.43 -18.17 1.27
CA GLN A 396 -8.43 -17.15 0.22
C GLN A 396 -7.15 -16.33 0.24
N GLU A 397 -6.82 -15.74 -0.90
CA GLU A 397 -5.74 -14.79 -1.09
C GLU A 397 -6.30 -13.38 -1.32
N THR A 398 -5.69 -12.41 -0.68
CA THR A 398 -6.01 -10.99 -0.84
C THR A 398 -5.45 -10.50 -2.16
N ASP A 399 -6.24 -9.75 -2.92
CA ASP A 399 -5.75 -9.04 -4.10
C ASP A 399 -5.03 -7.76 -3.68
N LEU A 400 -3.76 -7.62 -4.08
CA LEU A 400 -2.95 -6.42 -3.86
C LEU A 400 -3.12 -5.38 -4.98
N GLY A 401 -3.82 -5.73 -6.06
CA GLY A 401 -4.16 -4.85 -7.17
C GLY A 401 -5.40 -4.00 -6.93
N LEU A 402 -5.74 -3.18 -7.92
CA LEU A 402 -6.82 -2.19 -7.84
C LEU A 402 -8.22 -2.79 -7.74
N SER A 403 -8.42 -4.06 -8.11
CA SER A 403 -9.74 -4.66 -8.16
C SER A 403 -10.27 -5.12 -6.79
N GLY A 404 -9.37 -5.47 -5.86
CA GLY A 404 -9.74 -6.06 -4.58
C GLY A 404 -10.41 -7.44 -4.69
N THR A 405 -10.20 -8.16 -5.79
CA THR A 405 -10.88 -9.45 -6.04
C THR A 405 -10.18 -10.59 -5.31
N SER A 406 -10.68 -10.96 -4.13
CA SER A 406 -10.15 -12.12 -3.40
C SER A 406 -10.21 -13.41 -4.24
N LEU A 407 -9.17 -14.22 -4.11
CA LEU A 407 -8.98 -15.44 -4.89
C LEU A 407 -9.11 -16.67 -3.98
N TRP A 408 -9.91 -17.65 -4.37
CA TRP A 408 -10.11 -18.87 -3.60
C TRP A 408 -9.04 -19.90 -3.87
N LEU A 409 -8.52 -20.54 -2.82
CA LEU A 409 -7.60 -21.68 -2.89
C LEU A 409 -8.42 -22.97 -2.80
N VAL A 410 -8.88 -23.43 -3.95
CA VAL A 410 -9.89 -24.47 -4.09
C VAL A 410 -9.28 -25.86 -3.87
N ASN A 411 -9.88 -26.59 -2.93
CA ASN A 411 -9.58 -27.98 -2.54
C ASN A 411 -8.21 -28.29 -1.93
N GLY A 412 -7.37 -27.28 -1.68
CA GLY A 412 -6.34 -27.38 -0.65
C GLY A 412 -6.44 -26.28 0.41
N GLY A 413 -7.22 -25.21 0.16
CA GLY A 413 -7.36 -24.11 1.10
C GLY A 413 -6.00 -23.52 1.48
N ALA A 414 -5.81 -23.25 2.77
CA ALA A 414 -4.55 -22.74 3.28
C ALA A 414 -3.35 -23.67 3.05
N ASP A 415 -3.57 -24.98 2.93
CA ASP A 415 -2.50 -25.98 2.72
C ASP A 415 -1.85 -25.88 1.33
N MET A 416 -2.46 -25.12 0.41
CA MET A 416 -1.86 -24.82 -0.88
C MET A 416 -0.68 -23.86 -0.77
N ARG A 417 -0.49 -23.14 0.34
CA ARG A 417 0.71 -22.30 0.51
C ARG A 417 1.89 -23.13 1.00
N VAL A 418 2.98 -23.11 0.25
CA VAL A 418 4.18 -23.92 0.52
C VAL A 418 5.41 -23.05 0.64
N ASP A 419 6.35 -23.45 1.49
CA ASP A 419 7.65 -22.78 1.64
C ASP A 419 8.52 -23.02 0.41
N ASP A 420 8.37 -22.15 -0.59
CA ASP A 420 9.18 -22.06 -1.80
C ASP A 420 9.00 -20.66 -2.38
N ALA A 421 10.11 -20.03 -2.76
CA ALA A 421 10.13 -18.65 -3.20
C ALA A 421 10.57 -18.58 -4.67
N ALA A 422 9.84 -17.85 -5.50
CA ALA A 422 10.21 -17.70 -6.91
C ALA A 422 11.45 -16.84 -7.14
N TRP A 423 11.74 -15.92 -6.21
CA TRP A 423 12.84 -14.97 -6.31
C TRP A 423 13.30 -14.51 -4.90
N PRO A 424 14.48 -13.87 -4.76
CA PRO A 424 15.00 -13.43 -3.46
C PRO A 424 14.13 -12.35 -2.80
N GLY A 425 13.28 -12.76 -1.88
CA GLY A 425 12.36 -11.86 -1.18
C GLY A 425 10.90 -12.28 -1.27
N ALA A 426 10.55 -13.24 -2.14
CA ALA A 426 9.25 -13.92 -2.16
C ALA A 426 9.10 -14.85 -0.94
N GLY A 427 7.87 -15.09 -0.50
CA GLY A 427 7.59 -15.90 0.68
C GLY A 427 7.12 -17.28 0.30
N ARG A 428 5.82 -17.50 0.41
CA ARG A 428 5.16 -18.78 0.14
C ARG A 428 4.52 -18.77 -1.23
N ALA A 429 4.89 -19.74 -2.04
CA ALA A 429 4.23 -20.00 -3.31
C ALA A 429 2.88 -20.73 -3.12
N LEU A 430 1.99 -20.54 -4.09
CA LEU A 430 0.82 -21.38 -4.30
C LEU A 430 1.22 -22.73 -4.90
N GLN A 431 0.75 -23.84 -4.35
CA GLN A 431 0.86 -25.19 -4.90
C GLN A 431 -0.49 -25.66 -5.45
N THR A 432 -0.50 -26.04 -6.73
CA THR A 432 -1.63 -26.71 -7.39
C THR A 432 -1.25 -28.14 -7.75
N ARG A 433 -2.23 -29.04 -7.77
CA ARG A 433 -1.99 -30.45 -8.11
C ARG A 433 -3.29 -31.22 -8.37
N GLN A 434 -3.16 -32.25 -9.20
CA GLN A 434 -4.07 -33.37 -9.24
C GLN A 434 -3.88 -34.20 -7.97
N VAL A 435 -4.96 -34.41 -7.20
CA VAL A 435 -4.88 -35.13 -5.91
C VAL A 435 -5.09 -36.62 -6.12
N ASN A 436 -6.13 -37.00 -6.86
CA ASN A 436 -6.43 -38.40 -7.16
C ASN A 436 -6.41 -38.67 -8.68
N PRO A 437 -5.26 -39.06 -9.26
CA PRO A 437 -5.12 -39.25 -10.70
C PRO A 437 -5.80 -40.52 -11.24
N GLU A 438 -6.37 -41.37 -10.38
CA GLU A 438 -7.00 -42.64 -10.77
C GLU A 438 -8.54 -42.60 -10.69
N SER A 439 -9.12 -41.49 -10.21
CA SER A 439 -10.56 -41.36 -10.00
C SER A 439 -11.05 -39.99 -10.48
N GLU A 440 -12.28 -39.95 -11.00
CA GLU A 440 -13.01 -38.69 -11.14
C GLU A 440 -13.28 -38.11 -9.74
N GLY A 441 -13.02 -36.80 -9.60
CA GLY A 441 -13.14 -36.10 -8.32
C GLY A 441 -13.08 -34.59 -8.51
N ASN A 442 -13.56 -33.86 -7.49
CA ASN A 442 -13.43 -32.41 -7.38
C ASN A 442 -12.49 -32.06 -6.21
N ASP A 443 -11.44 -32.83 -5.97
CA ASP A 443 -10.46 -32.65 -4.90
C ASP A 443 -9.15 -32.00 -5.38
N ASP A 444 -8.98 -31.84 -6.69
CA ASP A 444 -7.79 -31.22 -7.28
C ASP A 444 -7.57 -29.79 -6.79
N TRP A 445 -6.33 -29.51 -6.40
CA TRP A 445 -5.87 -28.23 -5.87
C TRP A 445 -5.67 -27.24 -7.02
N LYS A 446 -6.45 -26.17 -7.00
CA LYS A 446 -6.47 -25.09 -8.00
C LYS A 446 -6.90 -23.79 -7.34
N ALA A 447 -6.74 -22.66 -8.02
CA ALA A 447 -7.17 -21.39 -7.46
C ALA A 447 -7.97 -20.56 -8.46
N GLY A 448 -8.81 -19.67 -7.96
CA GLY A 448 -9.64 -18.86 -8.82
C GLY A 448 -10.80 -18.17 -8.13
N VAL A 449 -11.59 -17.48 -8.94
CA VAL A 449 -12.88 -16.93 -8.56
C VAL A 449 -13.84 -17.16 -9.71
N TYR A 450 -15.13 -17.37 -9.43
CA TYR A 450 -16.14 -17.55 -10.45
C TYR A 450 -17.49 -16.99 -10.01
N ALA A 451 -18.18 -16.31 -10.93
CA ALA A 451 -19.58 -15.93 -10.78
C ALA A 451 -20.29 -16.03 -12.13
N GLU A 452 -21.44 -16.73 -12.17
CA GLU A 452 -22.23 -16.92 -13.39
C GLU A 452 -22.72 -15.58 -13.98
N GLY A 453 -22.97 -14.58 -13.13
CA GLY A 453 -23.35 -13.23 -13.54
C GLY A 453 -22.20 -12.31 -13.93
N GLY A 454 -20.95 -12.77 -13.87
CA GLY A 454 -19.77 -11.91 -13.93
C GLY A 454 -19.26 -11.55 -12.53
N VAL A 455 -17.95 -11.35 -12.40
CA VAL A 455 -17.31 -10.87 -11.18
C VAL A 455 -17.12 -9.36 -11.31
N THR A 456 -18.00 -8.58 -10.68
CA THR A 456 -18.10 -7.13 -10.88
C THR A 456 -16.82 -6.35 -10.54
N THR A 457 -15.99 -6.87 -9.63
CA THR A 457 -14.69 -6.26 -9.32
C THR A 457 -13.69 -6.35 -10.48
N LEU A 458 -13.88 -7.29 -11.41
CA LEU A 458 -13.03 -7.45 -12.62
C LEU A 458 -13.43 -6.53 -13.78
N ASN A 459 -14.27 -5.52 -13.54
CA ASN A 459 -14.78 -4.61 -14.57
C ASN A 459 -13.70 -3.81 -15.31
N ALA A 460 -12.49 -3.69 -14.76
CA ALA A 460 -11.37 -3.04 -15.43
C ALA A 460 -10.95 -3.74 -16.74
N PHE A 461 -11.37 -5.00 -16.93
CA PHE A 461 -11.15 -5.76 -18.17
C PHE A 461 -12.32 -5.65 -19.17
N ASN A 462 -13.36 -4.89 -18.84
CA ASN A 462 -14.51 -4.65 -19.73
C ASN A 462 -14.13 -3.60 -20.74
N ALA A 463 -14.43 -3.86 -22.02
CA ALA A 463 -14.12 -2.90 -23.08
C ALA A 463 -12.67 -2.41 -23.03
N ALA A 464 -11.74 -3.30 -22.65
CA ALA A 464 -10.33 -3.02 -22.54
C ALA A 464 -9.68 -3.10 -23.93
N GLN A 465 -8.82 -2.13 -24.25
CA GLN A 465 -8.02 -2.17 -25.49
C GLN A 465 -7.00 -3.29 -25.45
N ALA A 466 -6.50 -3.63 -24.26
CA ALA A 466 -5.48 -4.65 -24.11
C ALA A 466 -5.45 -5.24 -22.70
N ILE A 467 -4.78 -6.38 -22.56
CA ILE A 467 -4.53 -7.07 -21.29
C ILE A 467 -3.10 -7.56 -21.25
N THR A 468 -2.48 -7.58 -20.07
CA THR A 468 -1.23 -8.33 -19.82
C THR A 468 -1.42 -9.27 -18.65
N LEU A 469 -0.96 -10.50 -18.80
CA LEU A 469 -0.87 -11.49 -17.72
C LEU A 469 0.60 -11.79 -17.48
N MET A 470 1.06 -11.81 -16.23
CA MET A 470 2.41 -12.25 -15.89
C MET A 470 2.49 -12.91 -14.52
N GLY A 471 3.55 -13.68 -14.29
CA GLY A 471 3.87 -14.24 -12.99
C GLY A 471 4.81 -15.42 -13.07
N TRP A 472 5.15 -15.99 -11.92
CA TRP A 472 6.09 -17.10 -11.82
C TRP A 472 5.40 -18.45 -11.86
N VAL A 473 6.02 -19.40 -12.56
CA VAL A 473 5.52 -20.76 -12.74
C VAL A 473 6.65 -21.74 -12.50
N LYS A 474 6.40 -22.79 -11.72
CA LYS A 474 7.33 -23.91 -11.49
C LYS A 474 6.63 -25.26 -11.59
N PRO A 475 6.82 -26.01 -12.69
CA PRO A 475 6.32 -27.37 -12.80
C PRO A 475 7.04 -28.29 -11.81
N THR A 476 6.33 -29.08 -11.00
CA THR A 476 6.94 -30.02 -10.03
C THR A 476 6.52 -31.47 -10.26
N GLY A 477 5.33 -31.69 -10.83
CA GLY A 477 4.79 -33.01 -11.14
C GLY A 477 4.95 -33.44 -12.60
N ALA A 478 4.21 -34.48 -12.98
CA ALA A 478 4.07 -34.91 -14.36
C ALA A 478 2.99 -34.11 -15.07
N HIS A 479 3.23 -33.79 -16.34
CA HIS A 479 2.31 -33.07 -17.22
C HIS A 479 2.31 -33.70 -18.62
N PRO A 480 1.15 -33.75 -19.29
CA PRO A 480 -0.19 -33.50 -18.72
C PRO A 480 -0.56 -34.55 -17.66
N GLY A 481 -1.50 -34.18 -16.78
CA GLY A 481 -2.04 -35.08 -15.76
C GLY A 481 -2.76 -36.30 -16.36
N MET A 482 -3.05 -37.30 -15.54
CA MET A 482 -3.86 -38.45 -15.96
C MET A 482 -5.27 -37.97 -16.27
N ASN A 483 -5.83 -38.43 -17.39
CA ASN A 483 -7.19 -38.07 -17.77
C ASN A 483 -8.19 -38.89 -16.94
N THR A 484 -8.60 -38.34 -15.80
CA THR A 484 -9.53 -39.00 -14.88
C THR A 484 -10.92 -39.20 -15.48
N THR A 485 -11.27 -38.49 -16.56
CA THR A 485 -12.55 -38.62 -17.26
C THR A 485 -12.54 -39.65 -18.39
N SER A 486 -11.39 -40.28 -18.64
CA SER A 486 -11.22 -41.30 -19.66
C SER A 486 -11.25 -42.70 -19.07
N ALA A 487 -11.94 -43.61 -19.75
CA ALA A 487 -11.93 -45.02 -19.38
C ALA A 487 -10.66 -45.75 -19.87
N GLU A 488 -9.86 -45.12 -20.75
CA GLU A 488 -8.66 -45.71 -21.33
C GLU A 488 -7.48 -45.64 -20.33
N PRO A 489 -6.92 -46.79 -19.90
CA PRO A 489 -5.82 -46.80 -18.94
C PRO A 489 -4.58 -46.07 -19.48
N GLY A 490 -4.04 -45.14 -18.70
CA GLY A 490 -2.85 -44.38 -19.09
C GLY A 490 -3.12 -43.16 -19.97
N ASP A 491 -4.38 -42.89 -20.30
CA ASP A 491 -4.75 -41.67 -21.02
C ASP A 491 -4.41 -40.42 -20.21
N ARG A 492 -4.02 -39.35 -20.91
CA ARG A 492 -3.59 -38.08 -20.32
C ARG A 492 -4.35 -36.95 -20.95
N PHE A 493 -4.55 -35.89 -20.18
CA PHE A 493 -5.19 -34.70 -20.71
C PHE A 493 -4.38 -34.09 -21.87
N GLY A 494 -5.06 -33.46 -22.83
CA GLY A 494 -4.42 -32.85 -23.99
C GLY A 494 -3.87 -31.44 -23.74
N SER A 495 -4.16 -30.86 -22.57
CA SER A 495 -3.73 -29.54 -22.16
C SER A 495 -3.50 -29.43 -20.66
N VAL A 496 -2.90 -28.30 -20.25
CA VAL A 496 -2.56 -27.97 -18.88
C VAL A 496 -2.79 -26.48 -18.66
N GLY A 497 -3.76 -26.14 -17.79
CA GLY A 497 -4.13 -24.76 -17.47
C GLY A 497 -3.10 -24.08 -16.57
N LEU A 498 -2.51 -22.96 -17.02
CA LEU A 498 -1.68 -22.12 -16.15
C LEU A 498 -2.53 -21.06 -15.46
N PHE A 499 -2.67 -19.86 -16.02
CA PHE A 499 -3.48 -18.81 -15.41
C PHE A 499 -4.08 -17.85 -16.43
N GLY A 500 -5.28 -17.35 -16.15
CA GLY A 500 -5.96 -16.41 -17.03
C GLY A 500 -7.30 -15.89 -16.52
N ILE A 501 -7.87 -14.99 -17.31
CA ILE A 501 -9.14 -14.30 -17.06
C ILE A 501 -10.22 -14.94 -17.92
N LEU A 502 -11.36 -15.28 -17.31
CA LEU A 502 -12.50 -15.90 -17.99
C LEU A 502 -13.21 -14.90 -18.92
N SER A 503 -13.90 -15.39 -19.96
CA SER A 503 -14.83 -14.55 -20.73
C SER A 503 -16.10 -14.24 -19.92
N GLY A 504 -16.87 -13.24 -20.34
CA GLY A 504 -18.15 -12.87 -19.69
C GLY A 504 -19.27 -13.88 -19.90
N THR A 505 -19.09 -14.86 -20.80
CA THR A 505 -20.03 -15.97 -21.04
C THR A 505 -19.49 -17.33 -20.62
N SER A 506 -18.30 -17.37 -20.02
CA SER A 506 -17.63 -18.59 -19.56
C SER A 506 -18.41 -19.42 -18.55
N GLU A 507 -18.47 -20.72 -18.75
CA GLU A 507 -18.89 -21.71 -17.75
C GLU A 507 -17.78 -22.08 -16.75
N GLY A 508 -16.66 -21.37 -16.81
CA GLY A 508 -15.43 -21.66 -16.05
C GLY A 508 -14.25 -21.96 -16.94
N HIS A 509 -14.47 -22.39 -18.19
CA HIS A 509 -13.40 -22.82 -19.10
C HIS A 509 -12.98 -21.73 -20.09
N LEU A 510 -13.95 -21.07 -20.74
CA LEU A 510 -13.71 -20.03 -21.75
C LEU A 510 -13.02 -18.81 -21.15
N VAL A 511 -12.07 -18.25 -21.88
CA VAL A 511 -11.21 -17.14 -21.43
C VAL A 511 -11.29 -15.93 -22.34
N ARG A 512 -10.93 -14.77 -21.79
CA ARG A 512 -10.62 -13.53 -22.50
C ARG A 512 -9.11 -13.43 -22.78
N ALA A 513 -8.29 -13.82 -21.80
CA ALA A 513 -6.83 -13.89 -21.89
C ALA A 513 -6.33 -15.06 -21.04
N LEU A 514 -5.38 -15.85 -21.55
CA LEU A 514 -4.87 -17.06 -20.89
C LEU A 514 -3.45 -17.40 -21.32
N VAL A 515 -2.66 -17.87 -20.36
CA VAL A 515 -1.45 -18.65 -20.62
C VAL A 515 -1.77 -20.13 -20.35
N GLU A 516 -1.43 -21.01 -21.28
CA GLU A 516 -1.74 -22.45 -21.20
C GLU A 516 -0.65 -23.29 -21.86
N ILE A 517 -0.62 -24.60 -21.61
CA ILE A 517 0.12 -25.57 -22.43
C ILE A 517 -0.90 -26.43 -23.15
N ILE A 518 -0.86 -26.44 -24.48
CA ILE A 518 -1.79 -27.22 -25.30
C ILE A 518 -1.05 -27.94 -26.44
N THR A 519 -1.70 -28.94 -27.01
CA THR A 519 -1.16 -29.63 -28.19
C THR A 519 -1.36 -28.78 -29.45
N VAL A 520 -0.26 -28.35 -30.06
CA VAL A 520 -0.20 -27.63 -31.35
C VAL A 520 0.65 -28.44 -32.31
N ASN A 521 0.07 -28.91 -33.42
CA ASN A 521 0.75 -29.73 -34.43
C ASN A 521 1.48 -30.94 -33.78
N ASP A 522 0.74 -31.74 -33.01
CA ASP A 522 1.22 -32.94 -32.29
C ASP A 522 2.33 -32.69 -31.25
N THR A 523 2.59 -31.43 -30.89
CA THR A 523 3.59 -31.04 -29.88
C THR A 523 2.90 -30.26 -28.76
N LEU A 524 3.20 -30.58 -27.50
CA LEU A 524 2.74 -29.74 -26.38
C LEU A 524 3.58 -28.46 -26.35
N ARG A 525 2.92 -27.31 -26.52
CA ARG A 525 3.57 -26.00 -26.59
C ARG A 525 2.99 -25.05 -25.54
N LEU A 526 3.84 -24.15 -25.04
CA LEU A 526 3.39 -23.01 -24.24
C LEU A 526 2.68 -22.02 -25.17
N VAL A 527 1.48 -21.57 -24.80
CA VAL A 527 0.66 -20.70 -25.64
C VAL A 527 0.08 -19.52 -24.85
N ALA A 528 -0.07 -18.40 -25.54
CA ALA A 528 -1.00 -17.34 -25.18
C ALA A 528 -2.27 -17.51 -26.02
N LEU A 529 -3.41 -17.56 -25.35
CA LEU A 529 -4.73 -17.74 -25.96
C LEU A 529 -5.62 -16.57 -25.56
N GLY A 530 -6.03 -15.75 -26.53
CA GLY A 530 -6.85 -14.57 -26.28
C GLY A 530 -8.11 -14.56 -27.10
N ARG A 531 -9.21 -14.07 -26.50
CA ARG A 531 -10.52 -13.92 -27.12
C ARG A 531 -10.99 -12.50 -26.84
N ARG A 532 -11.17 -11.72 -27.91
CA ARG A 532 -11.65 -10.34 -27.79
C ARG A 532 -13.12 -10.29 -27.39
N GLU A 533 -13.97 -10.97 -28.17
CA GLU A 533 -15.42 -11.01 -27.94
C GLU A 533 -15.83 -12.30 -27.25
N ASP A 534 -16.74 -12.23 -26.27
CA ASP A 534 -17.14 -13.37 -25.42
C ASP A 534 -17.60 -14.62 -26.20
N GLU A 535 -18.35 -14.43 -27.29
CA GLU A 535 -18.81 -15.49 -28.20
C GLU A 535 -17.87 -15.70 -29.41
N GLY A 536 -16.74 -15.01 -29.41
CA GLY A 536 -15.75 -15.00 -30.48
C GLY A 536 -14.77 -16.18 -30.44
N THR A 537 -14.02 -16.32 -31.52
CA THR A 537 -12.95 -17.30 -31.64
C THR A 537 -11.67 -16.78 -31.01
N SER A 538 -10.89 -17.68 -30.40
CA SER A 538 -9.61 -17.32 -29.81
C SER A 538 -8.51 -17.19 -30.87
N LEU A 539 -7.68 -16.16 -30.73
CA LEU A 539 -6.37 -16.08 -31.35
C LEU A 539 -5.38 -16.87 -30.48
N LEU A 540 -4.46 -17.57 -31.13
CA LEU A 540 -3.51 -18.46 -30.47
C LEU A 540 -2.09 -18.13 -30.96
N LEU A 541 -1.22 -17.78 -30.01
CA LEU A 541 0.21 -17.54 -30.22
C LEU A 541 0.98 -18.63 -29.46
N ALA A 542 1.77 -19.42 -30.17
CA ALA A 542 2.46 -20.57 -29.62
C ALA A 542 3.99 -20.38 -29.62
N ALA A 543 4.62 -20.66 -28.49
CA ALA A 543 6.07 -20.75 -28.41
C ALA A 543 6.60 -21.85 -29.37
N PRO A 544 7.80 -21.71 -29.95
CA PRO A 544 8.33 -22.70 -30.86
C PRO A 544 8.80 -23.97 -30.13
N GLY A 545 8.45 -25.14 -30.66
CA GLY A 545 8.88 -26.42 -30.09
C GLY A 545 8.17 -26.80 -28.79
N ASP A 546 8.82 -27.67 -28.01
CA ASP A 546 8.22 -28.26 -26.80
C ASP A 546 8.21 -27.28 -25.61
N TRP A 547 7.11 -27.24 -24.87
CA TRP A 547 6.89 -26.35 -23.73
C TRP A 547 7.95 -26.48 -22.62
N GLN A 548 8.55 -27.67 -22.44
CA GLN A 548 9.55 -27.92 -21.40
C GLN A 548 10.85 -27.13 -21.60
N ALA A 549 11.10 -26.64 -22.83
CA ALA A 549 12.22 -25.73 -23.10
C ALA A 549 12.06 -24.38 -22.39
N TYR A 550 10.81 -23.98 -22.09
CA TYR A 550 10.46 -22.69 -21.47
C TYR A 550 10.11 -22.85 -20.00
N LEU A 551 9.43 -23.93 -19.64
CA LEU A 551 9.05 -24.26 -18.26
C LEU A 551 9.73 -25.57 -17.82
N PRO A 552 11.04 -25.54 -17.55
CA PRO A 552 11.76 -26.71 -17.08
C PRO A 552 11.26 -27.17 -15.70
N ARG A 553 11.22 -28.48 -15.51
CA ARG A 553 10.80 -29.09 -14.25
C ARG A 553 11.68 -28.63 -13.08
N ASP A 554 11.04 -28.39 -11.94
CA ASP A 554 11.62 -27.97 -10.66
C ASP A 554 12.40 -26.64 -10.71
N ARG A 555 12.13 -25.81 -11.71
CA ARG A 555 12.72 -24.47 -11.85
C ARG A 555 11.64 -23.40 -12.02
N TRP A 556 11.80 -22.31 -11.29
CA TRP A 556 10.99 -21.12 -11.44
C TRP A 556 11.31 -20.42 -12.76
N THR A 557 10.26 -20.15 -13.53
CA THR A 557 10.31 -19.32 -14.73
C THR A 557 9.25 -18.24 -14.62
N HIS A 558 9.62 -17.00 -14.88
CA HIS A 558 8.67 -15.91 -15.02
C HIS A 558 8.09 -15.91 -16.43
N VAL A 559 6.77 -15.97 -16.55
CA VAL A 559 6.04 -15.99 -17.83
C VAL A 559 5.20 -14.73 -17.93
N ALA A 560 5.15 -14.11 -19.11
CA ALA A 560 4.17 -13.08 -19.41
C ALA A 560 3.56 -13.26 -20.80
N ALA A 561 2.34 -12.76 -20.96
CA ALA A 561 1.63 -12.68 -22.23
C ALA A 561 0.88 -11.35 -22.34
N THR A 562 1.01 -10.67 -23.49
CA THR A 562 0.26 -9.46 -23.80
C THR A 562 -0.80 -9.77 -24.85
N PHE A 563 -1.93 -9.08 -24.76
CA PHE A 563 -3.09 -9.23 -25.64
C PHE A 563 -3.57 -7.83 -26.01
N ASP A 564 -3.11 -7.32 -27.16
CA ASP A 564 -3.51 -6.01 -27.68
C ASP A 564 -4.66 -6.20 -28.68
N TYR A 565 -5.89 -6.01 -28.19
CA TYR A 565 -7.10 -6.20 -28.98
C TYR A 565 -7.31 -5.09 -30.01
N ASP A 566 -6.72 -3.91 -29.82
CA ASP A 566 -6.83 -2.80 -30.79
C ASP A 566 -5.87 -3.00 -31.97
N ALA A 567 -4.64 -3.39 -31.66
CA ALA A 567 -3.60 -3.70 -32.65
C ALA A 567 -3.79 -5.06 -33.33
N GLY A 568 -4.49 -6.00 -32.68
CA GLY A 568 -4.58 -7.38 -33.16
C GLY A 568 -3.33 -8.21 -32.87
N GLU A 569 -2.56 -7.83 -31.84
CA GLU A 569 -1.24 -8.38 -31.56
C GLU A 569 -1.17 -9.06 -30.18
N MET A 570 -0.37 -10.11 -30.09
CA MET A 570 0.00 -10.79 -28.85
C MET A 570 1.51 -10.98 -28.81
N ALA A 571 2.07 -11.00 -27.60
CA ALA A 571 3.46 -11.40 -27.38
C ALA A 571 3.57 -12.33 -26.18
N LEU A 572 4.57 -13.21 -26.20
CA LEU A 572 4.93 -14.12 -25.12
C LEU A 572 6.33 -13.79 -24.61
N PHE A 573 6.52 -13.90 -23.31
CA PHE A 573 7.78 -13.56 -22.63
C PHE A 573 8.18 -14.63 -21.65
N ILE A 574 9.49 -14.88 -21.58
CA ILE A 574 10.12 -15.80 -20.63
C ILE A 574 11.26 -15.06 -19.96
N ASN A 575 11.21 -14.97 -18.63
CA ASN A 575 12.22 -14.30 -17.81
C ASN A 575 12.53 -12.88 -18.30
N GLY A 576 11.48 -12.10 -18.57
CA GLY A 576 11.57 -10.70 -19.02
C GLY A 576 11.89 -10.52 -20.50
N GLU A 577 12.17 -11.59 -21.25
CA GLU A 577 12.52 -11.50 -22.67
C GLU A 577 11.40 -12.02 -23.57
N ALA A 578 11.10 -11.26 -24.64
CA ALA A 578 10.14 -11.69 -25.65
C ALA A 578 10.68 -12.91 -26.42
N ILE A 579 9.81 -13.89 -26.69
CA ILE A 579 10.16 -15.07 -27.49
C ILE A 579 9.53 -15.00 -28.89
N ASP A 580 10.19 -15.63 -29.86
CA ASP A 580 9.74 -15.70 -31.25
C ASP A 580 8.61 -16.73 -31.41
N ALA A 581 7.43 -16.37 -30.90
CA ALA A 581 6.24 -17.19 -30.94
C ALA A 581 5.45 -17.00 -32.25
N GLU A 582 4.75 -18.03 -32.70
CA GLU A 582 4.04 -18.04 -33.98
C GLU A 582 2.52 -18.10 -33.79
N TYR A 583 1.78 -17.35 -34.60
CA TYR A 583 0.33 -17.50 -34.65
C TYR A 583 -0.05 -18.79 -35.35
N THR A 584 -0.87 -19.60 -34.69
CA THR A 584 -1.29 -20.90 -35.21
C THR A 584 -2.75 -20.91 -35.66
N THR A 585 -3.51 -19.88 -35.30
CA THR A 585 -4.86 -19.65 -35.82
C THR A 585 -4.79 -18.96 -37.17
N ALA A 586 -5.55 -19.43 -38.15
CA ALA A 586 -5.63 -18.78 -39.46
C ALA A 586 -6.63 -17.62 -39.47
N GLY A 587 -6.31 -16.54 -40.19
CA GLY A 587 -7.18 -15.38 -40.37
C GLY A 587 -7.14 -14.38 -39.21
N ASP A 588 -8.13 -13.50 -39.15
CA ASP A 588 -8.32 -12.51 -38.07
C ASP A 588 -9.54 -12.89 -37.21
N PRO A 589 -9.37 -13.78 -36.22
CA PRO A 589 -10.47 -14.20 -35.34
C PRO A 589 -10.94 -13.08 -34.40
N TRP A 590 -10.15 -12.03 -34.22
CA TRP A 590 -10.54 -10.87 -33.43
C TRP A 590 -11.29 -9.82 -34.26
N ALA A 591 -11.31 -9.94 -35.59
CA ALA A 591 -12.02 -9.03 -36.48
C ALA A 591 -11.67 -7.56 -36.19
N VAL A 592 -10.38 -7.26 -36.15
CA VAL A 592 -9.81 -5.93 -35.89
C VAL A 592 -9.63 -5.10 -37.17
N ASP A 593 -9.94 -5.68 -38.33
CA ASP A 593 -9.92 -4.99 -39.61
C ASP A 593 -11.12 -4.04 -39.78
N GLY A 594 -10.85 -2.74 -39.85
CA GLY A 594 -11.84 -1.70 -40.20
C GLY A 594 -12.45 -0.98 -38.98
N PRO A 595 -13.37 -0.03 -39.20
CA PRO A 595 -14.05 0.70 -38.13
C PRO A 595 -15.22 -0.11 -37.52
N PRO A 596 -15.61 0.18 -36.27
CA PRO A 596 -15.13 1.26 -35.41
C PRO A 596 -13.80 0.93 -34.70
N LYS A 597 -12.98 1.96 -34.49
CA LYS A 597 -11.76 1.91 -33.67
C LYS A 597 -11.94 2.82 -32.43
N PRO A 598 -11.29 2.53 -31.29
CA PRO A 598 -10.43 1.36 -31.05
C PRO A 598 -11.24 0.06 -30.94
N ASP A 599 -10.62 -1.07 -31.26
CA ASP A 599 -11.18 -2.39 -30.95
C ASP A 599 -10.96 -2.72 -29.47
N LEU A 600 -12.02 -3.20 -28.84
CA LEU A 600 -12.07 -3.43 -27.40
C LEU A 600 -12.46 -4.89 -27.15
N SER A 601 -12.10 -5.41 -25.98
CA SER A 601 -12.70 -6.63 -25.45
C SER A 601 -14.21 -6.45 -25.20
N SER A 602 -14.95 -7.53 -24.96
CA SER A 602 -16.36 -7.42 -24.59
C SER A 602 -16.57 -6.53 -23.35
N ALA A 603 -17.66 -5.75 -23.36
CA ALA A 603 -18.03 -4.83 -22.29
C ALA A 603 -18.59 -5.51 -21.02
N THR A 604 -18.66 -6.84 -21.03
CA THR A 604 -19.15 -7.69 -19.95
C THR A 604 -18.07 -7.95 -18.91
N ASP A 605 -18.49 -7.99 -17.64
CA ASP A 605 -17.65 -8.46 -16.54
C ASP A 605 -17.12 -9.86 -16.83
N PRO A 606 -15.80 -10.11 -16.73
CA PRO A 606 -15.25 -11.46 -16.73
C PRO A 606 -15.97 -12.32 -15.69
N ARG A 607 -16.28 -13.57 -16.03
CA ARG A 607 -16.87 -14.49 -15.05
C ARG A 607 -15.90 -15.00 -14.00
N GLY A 608 -14.62 -14.62 -14.08
CA GLY A 608 -13.65 -14.98 -13.06
C GLY A 608 -12.20 -15.01 -13.51
N ILE A 609 -11.37 -15.60 -12.65
CA ILE A 609 -9.96 -15.89 -12.85
C ILE A 609 -9.76 -17.39 -12.60
N LYS A 610 -8.94 -18.06 -13.41
CA LYS A 610 -8.54 -19.45 -13.22
C LYS A 610 -7.04 -19.60 -13.11
N ILE A 611 -6.58 -20.41 -12.16
CA ILE A 611 -5.17 -20.72 -11.89
C ILE A 611 -5.02 -22.22 -11.62
N GLY A 612 -4.06 -22.84 -12.30
CA GLY A 612 -3.66 -24.24 -12.12
C GLY A 612 -4.65 -25.28 -12.64
N GLY A 613 -5.55 -24.89 -13.54
CA GLY A 613 -6.60 -25.77 -14.06
C GLY A 613 -7.49 -25.10 -15.10
N SER A 614 -8.53 -25.82 -15.51
CA SER A 614 -9.56 -25.35 -16.42
C SER A 614 -10.70 -24.66 -15.73
N TYR A 615 -11.07 -25.07 -14.52
CA TYR A 615 -12.30 -24.64 -13.86
C TYR A 615 -11.98 -24.11 -12.47
N PRO A 616 -12.14 -22.80 -12.22
CA PRO A 616 -11.85 -22.20 -10.92
C PRO A 616 -12.88 -22.52 -9.82
N GLN A 617 -13.99 -23.17 -10.16
CA GLN A 617 -15.00 -23.59 -9.19
C GLN A 617 -14.57 -24.86 -8.43
N ASN A 618 -15.25 -25.15 -7.32
CA ASN A 618 -15.15 -26.45 -6.66
C ASN A 618 -15.93 -27.53 -7.44
N THR A 619 -15.45 -27.84 -8.63
CA THR A 619 -16.00 -28.83 -9.56
C THR A 619 -14.88 -29.72 -10.11
N LEU A 620 -15.27 -30.77 -10.83
CA LEU A 620 -14.36 -31.66 -11.55
C LEU A 620 -13.36 -30.87 -12.40
N GLU A 621 -12.08 -31.20 -12.29
CA GLU A 621 -10.99 -30.61 -13.08
C GLU A 621 -10.70 -31.46 -14.33
N ARG A 622 -10.21 -30.81 -15.39
CA ARG A 622 -9.84 -31.45 -16.66
C ARG A 622 -8.43 -31.17 -17.12
N ASN A 623 -7.78 -30.07 -16.75
CA ASN A 623 -6.42 -29.77 -17.23
C ASN A 623 -5.54 -29.30 -16.06
N PRO A 624 -5.38 -30.13 -15.01
CA PRO A 624 -4.71 -29.72 -13.79
C PRO A 624 -3.23 -29.44 -14.05
N PHE A 625 -2.72 -28.36 -13.45
CA PHE A 625 -1.29 -28.09 -13.39
C PHE A 625 -0.71 -28.61 -12.07
N ASN A 626 0.22 -29.56 -12.17
CA ASN A 626 1.01 -30.04 -11.04
C ASN A 626 2.25 -29.18 -10.82
N GLY A 627 2.13 -28.08 -10.09
CA GLY A 627 3.25 -27.15 -9.92
C GLY A 627 2.93 -26.01 -8.99
N ARG A 628 3.73 -24.96 -9.08
CA ARG A 628 3.65 -23.79 -8.20
C ARG A 628 3.52 -22.50 -8.98
N PHE A 629 2.85 -21.54 -8.36
CA PHE A 629 2.69 -20.17 -8.85
C PHE A 629 3.12 -19.18 -7.77
N ASP A 630 3.63 -18.03 -8.19
CA ASP A 630 4.04 -16.94 -7.32
C ASP A 630 3.94 -15.61 -8.09
N ASP A 631 3.68 -14.50 -7.40
CA ASP A 631 3.50 -13.14 -7.96
C ASP A 631 2.73 -13.06 -9.29
N LEU A 632 1.47 -13.52 -9.31
CA LEU A 632 0.61 -13.36 -10.48
C LEU A 632 0.09 -11.92 -10.57
N MET A 633 0.35 -11.24 -11.69
CA MET A 633 -0.03 -9.84 -11.93
C MET A 633 -0.81 -9.70 -13.24
N PHE A 634 -1.99 -9.08 -13.19
CA PHE A 634 -2.86 -8.87 -14.36
C PHE A 634 -3.10 -7.37 -14.57
N PHE A 635 -2.90 -6.90 -15.81
CA PHE A 635 -3.01 -5.50 -16.19
C PHE A 635 -4.09 -5.29 -17.25
N ASN A 636 -4.77 -4.15 -17.22
CA ASN A 636 -5.75 -3.73 -18.23
C ASN A 636 -5.14 -2.98 -19.43
N ARG A 637 -3.84 -3.19 -19.68
CA ARG A 637 -3.14 -2.71 -20.89
C ARG A 637 -2.11 -3.71 -21.36
N ALA A 638 -1.65 -3.54 -22.61
CA ALA A 638 -0.47 -4.21 -23.11
C ALA A 638 0.79 -3.54 -22.54
N LEU A 639 1.61 -4.31 -21.83
CA LEU A 639 2.94 -3.87 -21.41
C LEU A 639 3.90 -3.97 -22.59
N THR A 640 4.79 -3.00 -22.71
CA THR A 640 5.89 -3.03 -23.69
C THR A 640 6.96 -4.04 -23.28
N VAL A 641 7.81 -4.45 -24.22
CA VAL A 641 8.95 -5.33 -23.96
C VAL A 641 9.85 -4.79 -22.83
N ASP A 642 10.10 -3.47 -22.83
CA ASP A 642 10.95 -2.85 -21.81
C ASP A 642 10.30 -2.81 -20.43
N GLU A 643 8.97 -2.64 -20.37
CA GLU A 643 8.22 -2.69 -19.10
C GLU A 643 8.18 -4.11 -18.52
N VAL A 644 7.92 -5.13 -19.34
CA VAL A 644 7.97 -6.54 -18.89
C VAL A 644 9.37 -6.89 -18.41
N ARG A 645 10.41 -6.48 -19.15
CA ARG A 645 11.81 -6.68 -18.76
C ARG A 645 12.15 -5.94 -17.47
N ALA A 646 11.73 -4.68 -17.33
CA ALA A 646 12.01 -3.88 -16.15
C ALA A 646 11.32 -4.44 -14.91
N GLN A 647 10.06 -4.88 -15.04
CA GLN A 647 9.34 -5.54 -13.95
C GLN A 647 10.02 -6.86 -13.59
N TYR A 648 10.43 -7.66 -14.59
CA TYR A 648 11.21 -8.88 -14.34
C TYR A 648 12.49 -8.62 -13.54
N ARG A 649 13.23 -7.55 -13.89
CA ARG A 649 14.47 -7.17 -13.20
C ARG A 649 14.26 -6.83 -11.72
N GLN A 650 13.12 -6.26 -11.34
CA GLN A 650 12.80 -6.00 -9.93
C GLN A 650 12.84 -7.28 -9.08
N PHE A 651 12.49 -8.43 -9.65
CA PHE A 651 12.53 -9.71 -8.95
C PHE A 651 13.94 -10.28 -8.80
N VAL A 652 14.81 -10.10 -9.80
CA VAL A 652 16.06 -10.88 -9.92
C VAL A 652 17.33 -10.08 -9.70
N GLU A 653 17.29 -8.75 -9.83
CA GLU A 653 18.44 -7.90 -9.54
C GLU A 653 18.45 -7.60 -8.03
N PRO A 654 19.59 -7.81 -7.33
CA PRO A 654 19.70 -7.37 -5.96
C PRO A 654 19.45 -5.86 -5.93
N ALA A 655 18.59 -5.39 -5.02
CA ALA A 655 18.36 -3.97 -4.82
C ALA A 655 19.71 -3.24 -4.81
N HIS A 656 20.01 -2.52 -5.89
CA HIS A 656 21.28 -1.82 -5.99
C HIS A 656 21.38 -0.88 -4.79
N PRO A 657 22.52 -0.83 -4.07
CA PRO A 657 22.70 0.17 -3.04
C PRO A 657 22.56 1.53 -3.73
N THR A 658 21.46 2.21 -3.48
CA THR A 658 21.24 3.57 -3.99
C THR A 658 22.32 4.44 -3.37
N HIS A 659 23.20 4.93 -4.26
CA HIS A 659 24.40 5.70 -3.96
C HIS A 659 24.13 7.05 -3.30
#